data_AF-M0QFN2-F1
#
_entry.id   AF-M0QFN2-F1
#
_cell.length_a   1.000
_cell.length_b   1.000
_cell.length_c   1.000
_cell.angle_alpha   90.00
_cell.angle_beta   90.00
_cell.angle_gamma   90.00
#
_symmetry.space_group_name_H-M   'P 1'
#
loop_
_entity.id
_entity.type
_entity.pdbx_description
1 polymer ?
#
loop_
_entity_poly.entity_id
_entity_poly.type
_entity_poly.pdbx_seq_one_letter_code
_entity_poly.pdbx_strand_id
1 'polypeptide(L)'
;MTNPSTSSIDTGDPAAAAVEVTLREEYDIAVGGLHFLGGELDRNYRVRTTDGEAYLAKVQIDAHVRGELQWQEDILVHLADHGSDVAVPSIVRATDGRLNVPIDAGTGTGVLRVLNWVDGVELARVPDHSDALLVELGATAARITRALDGFTSSSLQPTHHWDVLNSRRAIELCLADDPALAERPYVQTALAWFDGVAHLLDSLPRAMVHHDLNDNNVLVVDRDGEQHVSGVLDFNDALLSARITELAVAGAYAMLRKDDPLDTFGHLVAGYTSVTPLTDVEIDVLYPLAAARLCVQVLTWTSRGRANPTAYGAMRMQYTHPALLRVLQIDPVVARAHLRAMAGSATPPPMDSAERFLARAEPAAVLPGALSPRWIGDSVDARAADTEVTATPHQSVHSHRSDRWHRETGEPSTISVGASFWSWYPLQVATPFAGQVIGIDPLTIDHTDASGGRVVTVWPGVQPIVEQGDSVEAGRIVGDAPTGSPDHPGWQLQLAVDPEAAAVLPSHIRPTDVHHWDAVTPDPAQLLGASPLTPVRGSVSRAERMTPTTGRGVWLVDADGVRHLDAADGDVIVGHGDPRLVEAGERQLRALDSHHGPSSASDRLATRLLETMPDQLDTVLFTDSLTDARDLAYRLVVAVAGDTDLVAADNGCGGADLAALTGAAHRLGGLRIADESTVGLGRNGVHRWGFESSGSVPDLVVLGAALANGHPVGAVVASQALVRAAGLGPDDVAAHACSPVAGAVGCVVLDILETDALRERAASVGEYLRESLTALMADHPLIGRIRGAGLAIGMDLIADPVGRAPAVGYARAVRRRLRNHSVVVGQLTTRDSSTLLIIPPMVFSRADTDLLVERLSDVLAMADIRPSGPVTNS
;
A
#
# COMPACT_ATOMS: atom_id res chain seq x y z
N MET A 1 -12.08 -17.66 31.95
CA MET A 1 -13.38 -17.24 32.52
C MET A 1 -13.36 -17.43 34.03
N THR A 2 -13.93 -16.47 34.75
CA THR A 2 -14.17 -16.51 36.20
C THR A 2 -15.20 -17.58 36.57
N ASN A 3 -14.92 -18.25 37.68
CA ASN A 3 -15.66 -19.35 38.31
C ASN A 3 -17.07 -18.93 38.76
N PRO A 4 -18.16 -19.60 38.35
CA PRO A 4 -19.40 -19.60 39.10
C PRO A 4 -19.47 -20.85 39.97
N SER A 5 -19.38 -20.63 41.28
CA SER A 5 -19.80 -21.59 42.29
C SER A 5 -21.32 -21.80 42.26
N THR A 6 -21.72 -23.02 42.64
CA THR A 6 -23.07 -23.53 42.97
C THR A 6 -23.83 -24.28 41.87
N SER A 7 -24.32 -25.45 42.28
CA SER A 7 -25.09 -26.44 41.52
C SER A 7 -26.31 -25.83 40.85
N SER A 8 -26.33 -25.81 39.52
CA SER A 8 -27.58 -25.73 38.76
C SER A 8 -27.50 -26.67 37.57
N ILE A 9 -28.39 -27.66 37.55
CA ILE A 9 -28.75 -28.37 36.32
C ILE A 9 -29.36 -27.30 35.40
N ASP A 10 -28.76 -27.06 34.25
CA ASP A 10 -29.35 -26.16 33.26
C ASP A 10 -30.41 -26.96 32.49
N THR A 11 -31.66 -26.90 32.98
CA THR A 11 -32.78 -27.80 32.60
C THR A 11 -33.45 -27.44 31.26
N GLY A 12 -32.74 -26.82 30.32
CA GLY A 12 -33.32 -26.39 29.03
C GLY A 12 -33.70 -27.55 28.10
N ASP A 13 -33.19 -28.76 28.36
CA ASP A 13 -33.32 -29.92 27.48
C ASP A 13 -34.10 -31.08 28.15
N PRO A 14 -35.21 -31.58 27.56
CA PRO A 14 -35.98 -32.70 28.10
C PRO A 14 -35.19 -34.01 28.23
N ALA A 15 -34.08 -34.19 27.50
CA ALA A 15 -33.26 -35.39 27.57
C ALA A 15 -32.28 -35.42 28.76
N ALA A 16 -32.05 -34.28 29.43
CA ALA A 16 -31.02 -34.15 30.47
C ALA A 16 -31.21 -35.12 31.64
N ALA A 17 -32.46 -35.33 32.09
CA ALA A 17 -32.76 -36.24 33.19
C ALA A 17 -32.50 -37.72 32.82
N ALA A 18 -32.83 -38.11 31.59
CA ALA A 18 -32.53 -39.45 31.10
C ALA A 18 -31.02 -39.67 31.00
N VAL A 19 -30.27 -38.70 30.49
CA VAL A 19 -28.81 -38.76 30.39
C VAL A 19 -28.16 -38.95 31.75
N GLU A 20 -28.60 -38.19 32.77
CA GLU A 20 -28.06 -38.32 34.13
C GLU A 20 -28.28 -39.72 34.72
N VAL A 21 -29.47 -40.30 34.52
CA VAL A 21 -29.80 -41.65 34.99
C VAL A 21 -28.94 -42.69 34.27
N THR A 22 -28.85 -42.64 32.94
CA THR A 22 -28.06 -43.59 32.16
C THR A 22 -26.56 -43.50 32.48
N LEU A 23 -26.01 -42.30 32.69
CA LEU A 23 -24.61 -42.11 33.12
C LEU A 23 -24.32 -42.80 34.46
N ARG A 24 -25.25 -42.73 35.40
CA ARG A 24 -25.10 -43.35 36.73
C ARG A 24 -25.24 -44.87 36.67
N GLU A 25 -26.23 -45.37 35.95
CA GLU A 25 -26.59 -46.80 35.96
C GLU A 25 -25.68 -47.64 35.05
N GLU A 26 -25.30 -47.11 33.88
CA GLU A 26 -24.63 -47.90 32.84
C GLU A 26 -23.14 -47.60 32.74
N TYR A 27 -22.69 -46.41 33.18
CA TYR A 27 -21.28 -45.98 33.13
C TYR A 27 -20.62 -45.80 34.51
N ASP A 28 -21.37 -45.95 35.61
CA ASP A 28 -20.88 -45.69 36.98
C ASP A 28 -20.33 -44.26 37.19
N ILE A 29 -20.88 -43.28 36.45
CA ILE A 29 -20.45 -41.87 36.51
C ILE A 29 -21.36 -41.09 37.47
N ALA A 30 -20.79 -40.69 38.60
CA ALA A 30 -21.48 -39.85 39.60
C ALA A 30 -21.57 -38.39 39.15
N VAL A 31 -22.66 -38.02 38.47
CA VAL A 31 -22.89 -36.67 37.93
C VAL A 31 -23.02 -35.63 39.07
N GLY A 32 -22.06 -34.70 39.14
CA GLY A 32 -22.09 -33.51 40.02
C GLY A 32 -22.61 -32.26 39.32
N GLY A 33 -22.61 -32.23 37.98
CA GLY A 33 -23.21 -31.19 37.15
C GLY A 33 -23.32 -31.63 35.69
N LEU A 34 -24.41 -31.24 35.04
CA LEU A 34 -24.68 -31.52 33.64
C LEU A 34 -25.04 -30.22 32.92
N HIS A 35 -24.29 -29.87 31.88
CA HIS A 35 -24.48 -28.62 31.13
C HIS A 35 -24.63 -28.90 29.64
N PHE A 36 -25.71 -28.40 29.04
CA PHE A 36 -25.99 -28.58 27.63
C PHE A 36 -25.11 -27.64 26.77
N LEU A 37 -24.41 -28.21 25.78
CA LEU A 37 -23.48 -27.49 24.91
C LEU A 37 -24.06 -27.13 23.53
N GLY A 38 -25.23 -27.69 23.15
CA GLY A 38 -25.81 -27.53 21.82
C GLY A 38 -25.23 -28.49 20.77
N GLY A 39 -25.76 -28.42 19.54
CA GLY A 39 -25.35 -29.22 18.38
C GLY A 39 -26.39 -29.16 17.24
N GLU A 40 -25.98 -29.37 15.98
CA GLU A 40 -26.87 -29.36 14.80
C GLU A 40 -27.70 -30.65 14.69
N LEU A 41 -27.07 -31.81 14.93
CA LEU A 41 -27.68 -33.14 14.87
C LEU A 41 -27.67 -33.84 16.23
N ASP A 42 -26.57 -33.71 16.98
CA ASP A 42 -26.35 -34.37 18.26
C ASP A 42 -26.71 -33.45 19.44
N ARG A 43 -27.18 -34.04 20.55
CA ARG A 43 -27.35 -33.33 21.82
C ARG A 43 -26.11 -33.56 22.69
N ASN A 44 -25.28 -32.54 22.83
CA ASN A 44 -24.00 -32.63 23.55
C ASN A 44 -24.13 -32.07 24.98
N TYR A 45 -23.61 -32.80 25.96
CA TYR A 45 -23.59 -32.40 27.37
C TYR A 45 -22.19 -32.49 27.96
N ARG A 46 -21.75 -31.43 28.60
CA ARG A 46 -20.61 -31.48 29.52
C ARG A 46 -21.07 -32.08 30.83
N VAL A 47 -20.50 -33.21 31.20
CA VAL A 47 -20.68 -33.86 32.49
C VAL A 47 -19.49 -33.47 33.36
N ARG A 48 -19.76 -32.98 34.56
CA ARG A 48 -18.77 -32.84 35.63
C ARG A 48 -19.15 -33.80 36.75
N THR A 49 -18.24 -34.64 37.18
CA THR A 49 -18.48 -35.58 38.26
C THR A 49 -18.31 -34.93 39.64
N THR A 50 -18.77 -35.62 40.67
CA THR A 50 -18.64 -35.15 42.07
C THR A 50 -17.19 -35.07 42.56
N ASP A 51 -16.28 -35.85 41.98
CA ASP A 51 -14.84 -35.85 42.27
C ASP A 51 -14.03 -34.89 41.38
N GLY A 52 -14.68 -34.23 40.40
CA GLY A 52 -14.11 -33.12 39.63
C GLY A 52 -13.68 -33.47 38.21
N GLU A 53 -13.75 -34.74 37.81
CA GLU A 53 -13.53 -35.20 36.43
C GLU A 53 -14.60 -34.65 35.46
N ALA A 54 -14.27 -34.65 34.17
CA ALA A 54 -15.16 -34.17 33.12
C ALA A 54 -15.30 -35.17 31.97
N TYR A 55 -16.51 -35.26 31.42
CA TYR A 55 -16.85 -36.08 30.28
C TYR A 55 -17.74 -35.33 29.29
N LEU A 56 -17.78 -35.80 28.05
CA LEU A 56 -18.73 -35.36 27.04
C LEU A 56 -19.73 -36.49 26.78
N ALA A 57 -21.00 -36.26 27.16
CA ALA A 57 -22.11 -37.15 26.85
C ALA A 57 -22.79 -36.67 25.57
N LYS A 58 -22.77 -37.50 24.52
CA LYS A 58 -23.44 -37.23 23.23
C LYS A 58 -24.65 -38.12 23.07
N VAL A 59 -25.82 -37.53 22.86
CA VAL A 59 -27.07 -38.25 22.53
C VAL A 59 -27.40 -38.04 21.07
N GLN A 60 -27.46 -39.14 20.32
CA GLN A 60 -27.95 -39.17 18.94
C GLN A 60 -29.33 -39.81 18.88
N ILE A 61 -30.33 -39.06 18.41
CA ILE A 61 -31.67 -39.56 18.17
C ILE A 61 -31.69 -40.23 16.78
N ASP A 62 -32.41 -41.34 16.63
CA ASP A 62 -32.52 -42.12 15.38
C ASP A 62 -31.19 -42.74 14.86
N ALA A 63 -30.20 -42.95 15.75
CA ALA A 63 -28.85 -43.41 15.42
C ALA A 63 -28.77 -44.75 14.64
N HIS A 64 -29.77 -45.63 14.78
CA HIS A 64 -29.78 -46.96 14.15
C HIS A 64 -30.05 -46.95 12.63
N VAL A 65 -30.38 -45.80 12.04
CA VAL A 65 -30.81 -45.71 10.63
C VAL A 65 -29.63 -45.62 9.64
N ARG A 66 -28.39 -45.32 10.07
CA ARG A 66 -27.34 -44.86 9.13
C ARG A 66 -25.98 -45.58 9.13
N GLY A 67 -25.63 -46.42 10.10
CA GLY A 67 -24.29 -47.07 10.13
C GLY A 67 -23.09 -46.12 10.35
N GLU A 68 -23.31 -44.80 10.27
CA GLU A 68 -22.37 -43.70 10.53
C GLU A 68 -21.83 -43.72 11.97
N LEU A 69 -22.63 -44.15 12.95
CA LEU A 69 -22.21 -44.22 14.35
C LEU A 69 -21.08 -45.24 14.58
N GLN A 70 -21.21 -46.44 13.98
CA GLN A 70 -20.19 -47.49 14.12
C GLN A 70 -18.86 -47.07 13.47
N TRP A 71 -18.93 -46.40 12.33
CA TRP A 71 -17.76 -45.87 11.62
C TRP A 71 -16.93 -44.94 12.53
N GLN A 72 -17.59 -43.99 13.17
CA GLN A 72 -16.94 -43.05 14.08
C GLN A 72 -16.34 -43.77 15.30
N GLU A 73 -17.05 -44.75 15.85
CA GLU A 73 -16.57 -45.52 17.00
C GLU A 73 -15.32 -46.31 16.67
N ASP A 74 -15.29 -46.96 15.50
CA ASP A 74 -14.13 -47.71 15.02
C ASP A 74 -12.90 -46.79 14.88
N ILE A 75 -13.09 -45.55 14.39
CA ILE A 75 -12.01 -44.55 14.25
C ILE A 75 -11.43 -44.18 15.62
N LEU A 76 -12.29 -43.83 16.59
CA LEU A 76 -11.82 -43.42 17.92
C LEU A 76 -11.13 -44.57 18.66
N VAL A 77 -11.61 -45.82 18.47
CA VAL A 77 -10.94 -47.02 19.00
C VAL A 77 -9.58 -47.20 18.34
N HIS A 78 -9.49 -47.08 17.00
CA HIS A 78 -8.24 -47.22 16.27
C HIS A 78 -7.19 -46.19 16.73
N LEU A 79 -7.58 -44.92 16.88
CA LEU A 79 -6.71 -43.85 17.35
C LEU A 79 -6.23 -44.06 18.79
N ALA A 80 -7.10 -44.60 19.66
CA ALA A 80 -6.73 -44.95 21.03
C ALA A 80 -5.70 -46.10 21.06
N ASP A 81 -5.81 -47.08 20.15
CA ASP A 81 -4.93 -48.24 20.10
C ASP A 81 -3.56 -47.95 19.44
N HIS A 82 -3.51 -47.04 18.46
CA HIS A 82 -2.30 -46.75 17.68
C HIS A 82 -1.51 -45.54 18.18
N GLY A 83 -2.06 -44.79 19.14
CA GLY A 83 -1.41 -43.67 19.78
C GLY A 83 -1.27 -42.46 18.86
N SER A 84 -2.04 -41.42 19.14
CA SER A 84 -1.85 -40.10 18.56
C SER A 84 -1.03 -39.25 19.54
N ASP A 85 0.03 -38.57 19.06
CA ASP A 85 0.76 -37.57 19.88
C ASP A 85 -0.11 -36.33 20.21
N VAL A 86 -1.35 -36.29 19.71
CA VAL A 86 -2.34 -35.24 19.93
C VAL A 86 -3.54 -35.83 20.65
N ALA A 87 -4.04 -35.15 21.68
CA ALA A 87 -5.19 -35.67 22.42
C ALA A 87 -6.44 -35.66 21.53
N VAL A 88 -7.04 -36.84 21.35
CA VAL A 88 -8.33 -37.02 20.69
C VAL A 88 -9.34 -37.58 21.69
N PRO A 89 -10.64 -37.32 21.51
CA PRO A 89 -11.66 -37.92 22.35
C PRO A 89 -11.61 -39.46 22.29
N SER A 90 -11.47 -40.11 23.44
CA SER A 90 -11.55 -41.56 23.61
C SER A 90 -12.92 -41.96 24.14
N ILE A 91 -13.45 -43.08 23.65
CA ILE A 91 -14.73 -43.62 24.11
C ILE A 91 -14.58 -44.20 25.51
N VAL A 92 -15.41 -43.71 26.43
CA VAL A 92 -15.63 -44.33 27.73
C VAL A 92 -16.61 -45.47 27.54
N ARG A 93 -16.19 -46.69 27.88
CA ARG A 93 -17.03 -47.88 27.76
C ARG A 93 -18.03 -47.95 28.91
N ALA A 94 -19.23 -48.46 28.62
CA ALA A 94 -20.19 -48.83 29.66
C ALA A 94 -19.61 -49.95 30.53
N THR A 95 -20.18 -50.15 31.71
CA THR A 95 -19.75 -51.18 32.69
C THR A 95 -19.79 -52.60 32.13
N ASP A 96 -20.60 -52.86 31.10
CA ASP A 96 -20.69 -54.14 30.39
C ASP A 96 -19.79 -54.22 29.14
N GLY A 97 -18.98 -53.19 28.88
CA GLY A 97 -18.00 -53.12 27.80
C GLY A 97 -18.52 -52.53 26.48
N ARG A 98 -19.83 -52.22 26.37
CA ARG A 98 -20.39 -51.57 25.17
C ARG A 98 -19.78 -50.18 24.95
N LEU A 99 -19.66 -49.79 23.68
CA LEU A 99 -19.19 -48.46 23.27
C LEU A 99 -20.26 -47.38 23.43
N ASN A 100 -21.52 -47.77 23.37
CA ASN A 100 -22.68 -46.90 23.49
C ASN A 100 -23.87 -47.64 24.13
N VAL A 101 -24.84 -46.87 24.63
CA VAL A 101 -26.01 -47.39 25.34
C VAL A 101 -27.30 -46.78 24.77
N PRO A 102 -28.35 -47.57 24.47
CA PRO A 102 -29.65 -47.04 24.08
C PRO A 102 -30.24 -46.14 25.18
N ILE A 103 -30.83 -45.02 24.79
CA ILE A 103 -31.45 -44.07 25.72
C ILE A 103 -32.81 -43.59 25.19
N ASP A 104 -33.80 -43.49 26.08
CA ASP A 104 -35.06 -42.82 25.78
C ASP A 104 -34.96 -41.35 26.23
N ALA A 105 -34.74 -40.46 25.26
CA ALA A 105 -34.51 -39.04 25.50
C ALA A 105 -35.82 -38.25 25.74
N GLY A 106 -36.97 -38.93 25.85
CA GLY A 106 -38.30 -38.32 25.99
C GLY A 106 -38.84 -37.67 24.70
N THR A 107 -37.96 -37.33 23.75
CA THR A 107 -38.30 -36.86 22.40
C THR A 107 -38.16 -37.94 21.33
N GLY A 108 -37.71 -39.15 21.69
CA GLY A 108 -37.45 -40.29 20.80
C GLY A 108 -36.40 -41.25 21.37
N THR A 109 -36.30 -42.46 20.82
CA THR A 109 -35.24 -43.41 21.16
C THR A 109 -33.95 -43.02 20.45
N GLY A 110 -32.86 -42.91 21.22
CA GLY A 110 -31.53 -42.59 20.72
C GLY A 110 -30.46 -43.49 21.32
N VAL A 111 -29.22 -43.09 21.09
CA VAL A 111 -28.03 -43.76 21.63
C VAL A 111 -27.19 -42.72 22.35
N LEU A 112 -26.81 -43.03 23.59
CA LEU A 112 -25.86 -42.27 24.41
C LEU A 112 -24.47 -42.84 24.21
N ARG A 113 -23.51 -41.96 23.90
CA ARG A 113 -22.08 -42.26 23.90
C ARG A 113 -21.36 -41.28 24.81
N VAL A 114 -20.40 -41.79 25.58
CA VAL A 114 -19.62 -41.00 26.53
C VAL A 114 -18.18 -40.96 26.06
N LEU A 115 -17.63 -39.76 25.96
CA LEU A 115 -16.24 -39.50 25.61
C LEU A 115 -15.54 -38.85 26.81
N ASN A 116 -14.23 -39.05 26.96
CA ASN A 116 -13.45 -38.24 27.89
C ASN A 116 -13.50 -36.75 27.50
N TRP A 117 -13.29 -35.88 28.48
CA TRP A 117 -13.12 -34.46 28.20
C TRP A 117 -11.70 -34.18 27.71
N VAL A 118 -11.59 -33.34 26.68
CA VAL A 118 -10.31 -32.83 26.18
C VAL A 118 -10.21 -31.36 26.57
N ASP A 119 -9.20 -31.01 27.34
CA ASP A 119 -9.01 -29.64 27.82
C ASP A 119 -8.40 -28.74 26.73
N GLY A 120 -8.93 -27.53 26.63
CA GLY A 120 -8.41 -26.47 25.77
C GLY A 120 -9.48 -25.44 25.42
N VAL A 121 -9.07 -24.46 24.62
CA VAL A 121 -9.94 -23.41 24.07
C VAL A 121 -9.98 -23.60 22.55
N GLU A 122 -11.17 -23.53 21.95
CA GLU A 122 -11.33 -23.55 20.49
C GLU A 122 -10.38 -22.54 19.82
N LEU A 123 -9.67 -22.95 18.77
CA LEU A 123 -8.80 -22.09 17.96
C LEU A 123 -9.56 -20.83 17.49
N ALA A 124 -10.87 -20.96 17.24
CA ALA A 124 -11.80 -19.90 16.91
C ALA A 124 -11.85 -18.77 17.95
N ARG A 125 -11.59 -19.06 19.22
CA ARG A 125 -11.65 -18.11 20.33
C ARG A 125 -10.29 -17.56 20.74
N VAL A 126 -9.21 -18.09 20.16
CA VAL A 126 -7.87 -17.55 20.34
C VAL A 126 -7.74 -16.31 19.44
N PRO A 127 -7.48 -15.11 19.99
CA PRO A 127 -7.50 -13.86 19.23
C PRO A 127 -6.35 -13.78 18.20
N ASP A 128 -5.15 -14.17 18.62
CA ASP A 128 -3.94 -14.15 17.80
C ASP A 128 -3.34 -15.55 17.76
N HIS A 129 -2.94 -16.03 16.59
CA HIS A 129 -2.25 -17.32 16.44
C HIS A 129 -0.79 -17.05 16.14
N SER A 130 0.10 -17.57 16.98
CA SER A 130 1.53 -17.51 16.74
C SER A 130 1.94 -18.39 15.56
N ASP A 131 3.02 -18.01 14.88
CA ASP A 131 3.63 -18.81 13.80
C ASP A 131 3.95 -20.23 14.26
N ALA A 132 4.42 -20.38 15.51
CA ALA A 132 4.70 -21.67 16.13
C ALA A 132 3.45 -22.55 16.26
N LEU A 133 2.31 -21.97 16.69
CA LEU A 133 1.03 -22.69 16.76
C LEU A 133 0.56 -23.15 15.37
N LEU A 134 0.74 -22.30 14.35
CA LEU A 134 0.35 -22.61 12.97
C LEU A 134 1.19 -23.76 12.38
N VAL A 135 2.50 -23.76 12.66
CA VAL A 135 3.40 -24.89 12.34
C VAL A 135 2.97 -26.15 13.09
N GLU A 136 2.67 -26.04 14.39
CA GLU A 136 2.21 -27.19 15.18
C GLU A 136 0.86 -27.76 14.69
N LEU A 137 -0.06 -26.89 14.22
CA LEU A 137 -1.32 -27.30 13.61
C LEU A 137 -1.09 -28.08 12.31
N GLY A 138 -0.20 -27.61 11.44
CA GLY A 138 0.21 -28.34 10.24
C GLY A 138 0.78 -29.72 10.56
N ALA A 139 1.69 -29.79 11.54
CA ALA A 139 2.27 -31.05 12.01
C ALA A 139 1.20 -31.98 12.61
N THR A 140 0.21 -31.43 13.30
CA THR A 140 -0.93 -32.17 13.86
C THR A 140 -1.79 -32.80 12.77
N ALA A 141 -2.12 -32.05 11.71
CA ALA A 141 -2.85 -32.57 10.55
C ALA A 141 -2.12 -33.79 9.93
N ALA A 142 -0.80 -33.69 9.73
CA ALA A 142 0.01 -34.80 9.21
C ALA A 142 0.04 -36.02 10.16
N ARG A 143 0.12 -35.79 11.47
CA ARG A 143 0.15 -36.85 12.49
C ARG A 143 -1.19 -37.60 12.55
N ILE A 144 -2.32 -36.91 12.44
CA ILE A 144 -3.65 -37.55 12.40
C ILE A 144 -3.77 -38.49 11.20
N THR A 145 -3.40 -38.01 10.00
CA THR A 145 -3.41 -38.85 8.79
C THR A 145 -2.51 -40.08 8.94
N ARG A 146 -1.35 -39.95 9.61
CA ARG A 146 -0.47 -41.10 9.92
C ARG A 146 -1.05 -42.05 10.96
N ALA A 147 -1.72 -41.53 11.98
CA ALA A 147 -2.33 -42.32 13.05
C ALA A 147 -3.56 -43.12 12.56
N LEU A 148 -4.16 -42.72 11.43
CA LEU A 148 -5.25 -43.44 10.76
C LEU A 148 -4.75 -44.37 9.65
N ASP A 149 -3.44 -44.51 9.46
CA ASP A 149 -2.89 -45.41 8.45
C ASP A 149 -3.19 -46.87 8.80
N GLY A 150 -3.62 -47.64 7.81
CA GLY A 150 -4.06 -49.02 8.01
C GLY A 150 -5.42 -49.19 8.72
N PHE A 151 -6.16 -48.11 9.00
CA PHE A 151 -7.52 -48.20 9.51
C PHE A 151 -8.44 -49.03 8.59
N THR A 152 -9.22 -49.93 9.19
CA THR A 152 -10.25 -50.71 8.50
C THR A 152 -11.53 -50.69 9.33
N SER A 153 -12.68 -50.59 8.67
CA SER A 153 -13.99 -50.69 9.31
C SER A 153 -14.88 -51.67 8.55
N SER A 154 -15.83 -52.26 9.29
CA SER A 154 -16.84 -53.16 8.75
C SER A 154 -18.10 -52.43 8.22
N SER A 155 -18.21 -51.12 8.47
CA SER A 155 -19.32 -50.29 7.98
C SER A 155 -19.02 -49.65 6.61
N LEU A 156 -20.06 -49.14 5.95
CA LEU A 156 -19.94 -48.40 4.69
C LEU A 156 -18.99 -47.20 4.85
N GLN A 157 -18.10 -47.02 3.88
CA GLN A 157 -17.29 -45.81 3.79
C GLN A 157 -18.20 -44.60 3.52
N PRO A 158 -18.25 -43.59 4.40
CA PRO A 158 -19.04 -42.41 4.18
C PRO A 158 -18.42 -41.56 3.05
N THR A 159 -19.30 -40.96 2.25
CA THR A 159 -18.96 -39.82 1.38
C THR A 159 -19.95 -38.72 1.69
N HIS A 160 -19.51 -37.46 1.67
CA HIS A 160 -20.36 -36.34 2.05
C HIS A 160 -20.14 -35.13 1.15
N HIS A 161 -21.13 -34.23 1.12
CA HIS A 161 -21.08 -32.99 0.33
C HIS A 161 -19.91 -32.07 0.67
N TRP A 162 -19.28 -32.23 1.83
CA TRP A 162 -18.12 -31.47 2.28
C TRP A 162 -16.78 -31.96 1.72
N ASP A 163 -16.75 -33.08 1.00
CA ASP A 163 -15.50 -33.63 0.49
C ASP A 163 -14.89 -32.67 -0.53
N VAL A 164 -13.67 -32.23 -0.26
CA VAL A 164 -12.97 -31.20 -1.03
C VAL A 164 -12.78 -31.63 -2.49
N LEU A 165 -12.59 -32.93 -2.76
CA LEU A 165 -12.51 -33.43 -4.15
C LEU A 165 -13.85 -33.33 -4.89
N ASN A 166 -14.96 -33.21 -4.17
CA ASN A 166 -16.30 -33.02 -4.72
C ASN A 166 -16.75 -31.54 -4.72
N SER A 167 -15.84 -30.59 -4.45
CA SER A 167 -16.19 -29.16 -4.32
C SER A 167 -16.91 -28.61 -5.55
N ARG A 168 -16.50 -28.99 -6.77
CA ARG A 168 -17.18 -28.58 -8.00
C ARG A 168 -18.67 -28.94 -7.98
N ARG A 169 -18.97 -30.22 -7.67
CA ARG A 169 -20.35 -30.70 -7.59
C ARG A 169 -21.13 -30.01 -6.46
N ALA A 170 -20.49 -29.78 -5.32
CA ALA A 170 -21.13 -29.08 -4.20
C ALA A 170 -21.50 -27.63 -4.57
N ILE A 171 -20.63 -26.93 -5.29
CA ILE A 171 -20.90 -25.59 -5.83
C ILE A 171 -22.05 -25.66 -6.84
N GLU A 172 -22.00 -26.58 -7.82
CA GLU A 172 -23.05 -26.74 -8.84
C GLU A 172 -24.44 -27.00 -8.23
N LEU A 173 -24.54 -27.77 -7.14
CA LEU A 173 -25.80 -27.97 -6.41
C LEU A 173 -26.33 -26.65 -5.82
N CYS A 174 -25.45 -25.83 -5.22
CA CYS A 174 -25.85 -24.52 -4.71
C CYS A 174 -26.27 -23.56 -5.84
N LEU A 175 -25.64 -23.66 -7.02
CA LEU A 175 -26.01 -22.87 -8.20
C LEU A 175 -27.33 -23.32 -8.81
N ALA A 176 -27.64 -24.62 -8.75
CA ALA A 176 -28.95 -25.13 -9.18
C ALA A 176 -30.08 -24.61 -8.28
N ASP A 177 -29.81 -24.49 -6.97
CA ASP A 177 -30.76 -23.91 -6.00
C ASP A 177 -30.92 -22.39 -6.18
N ASP A 178 -29.83 -21.67 -6.48
CA ASP A 178 -29.84 -20.24 -6.79
C ASP A 178 -28.93 -19.87 -7.98
N PRO A 179 -29.49 -19.82 -9.19
CA PRO A 179 -28.72 -19.46 -10.39
C PRO A 179 -28.06 -18.08 -10.34
N ALA A 180 -28.56 -17.14 -9.53
CA ALA A 180 -27.98 -15.80 -9.41
C ALA A 180 -26.59 -15.81 -8.75
N LEU A 181 -26.20 -16.89 -8.06
CA LEU A 181 -24.87 -17.06 -7.50
C LEU A 181 -23.80 -17.29 -8.57
N ALA A 182 -24.18 -17.74 -9.77
CA ALA A 182 -23.24 -18.01 -10.87
C ALA A 182 -22.61 -16.72 -11.44
N GLU A 183 -23.28 -15.59 -11.27
CA GLU A 183 -22.81 -14.26 -11.69
C GLU A 183 -21.84 -13.62 -10.67
N ARG A 184 -21.56 -14.30 -9.55
CA ARG A 184 -20.66 -13.78 -8.52
C ARG A 184 -19.20 -14.02 -8.93
N PRO A 185 -18.35 -12.97 -8.98
CA PRO A 185 -16.94 -13.13 -9.39
C PRO A 185 -16.19 -14.17 -8.57
N TYR A 186 -16.39 -14.19 -7.24
CA TYR A 186 -15.70 -15.13 -6.35
C TYR A 186 -16.07 -16.60 -6.62
N VAL A 187 -17.27 -16.88 -7.12
CA VAL A 187 -17.68 -18.25 -7.49
C VAL A 187 -16.99 -18.67 -8.79
N GLN A 188 -17.00 -17.78 -9.78
CA GLN A 188 -16.36 -18.03 -11.09
C GLN A 188 -14.87 -18.27 -10.93
N THR A 189 -14.18 -17.43 -10.14
CA THR A 189 -12.75 -17.59 -9.85
C THR A 189 -12.46 -18.90 -9.11
N ALA A 190 -13.20 -19.21 -8.05
CA ALA A 190 -12.97 -20.45 -7.30
C ALA A 190 -13.19 -21.71 -8.15
N LEU A 191 -14.22 -21.72 -9.01
CA LEU A 191 -14.47 -22.82 -9.96
C LEU A 191 -13.36 -22.92 -11.00
N ALA A 192 -12.91 -21.80 -11.57
CA ALA A 192 -11.84 -21.78 -12.56
C ALA A 192 -10.53 -22.33 -11.98
N TRP A 193 -10.19 -21.96 -10.74
CA TRP A 193 -9.01 -22.47 -10.05
C TRP A 193 -9.13 -23.97 -9.75
N PHE A 194 -10.29 -24.44 -9.28
CA PHE A 194 -10.53 -25.86 -9.05
C PHE A 194 -10.41 -26.68 -10.35
N ASP A 195 -11.00 -26.20 -11.45
CA ASP A 195 -10.92 -26.85 -12.75
C ASP A 195 -9.50 -26.90 -13.30
N GLY A 196 -8.73 -25.85 -13.07
CA GLY A 196 -7.32 -25.78 -13.44
C GLY A 196 -6.50 -26.93 -12.86
N VAL A 197 -6.85 -27.41 -11.65
CA VAL A 197 -6.15 -28.50 -10.97
C VAL A 197 -6.88 -29.85 -11.01
N ALA A 198 -8.10 -29.91 -11.55
CA ALA A 198 -8.93 -31.12 -11.54
C ALA A 198 -8.24 -32.34 -12.15
N HIS A 199 -7.44 -32.12 -13.20
CA HIS A 199 -6.69 -33.17 -13.90
C HIS A 199 -5.57 -33.82 -13.05
N LEU A 200 -5.17 -33.19 -11.95
CA LEU A 200 -4.13 -33.71 -11.04
C LEU A 200 -4.72 -34.58 -9.92
N LEU A 201 -6.01 -34.42 -9.61
CA LEU A 201 -6.63 -34.96 -8.39
C LEU A 201 -6.60 -36.50 -8.31
N ASP A 202 -6.68 -37.18 -9.46
CA ASP A 202 -6.67 -38.65 -9.52
C ASP A 202 -5.30 -39.25 -9.20
N SER A 203 -4.22 -38.47 -9.35
CA SER A 203 -2.84 -38.92 -9.09
C SER A 203 -2.40 -38.75 -7.64
N LEU A 204 -3.20 -38.06 -6.82
CA LEU A 204 -2.84 -37.70 -5.46
C LEU A 204 -2.81 -38.94 -4.54
N PRO A 205 -1.83 -39.03 -3.62
CA PRO A 205 -1.79 -40.08 -2.61
C PRO A 205 -3.08 -40.09 -1.76
N ARG A 206 -3.64 -41.27 -1.53
CA ARG A 206 -4.86 -41.46 -0.74
C ARG A 206 -4.53 -41.81 0.71
N ALA A 207 -5.30 -41.31 1.65
CA ALA A 207 -5.23 -41.68 3.06
C ALA A 207 -6.59 -41.47 3.74
N MET A 208 -6.77 -42.08 4.90
CA MET A 208 -7.88 -41.71 5.78
C MET A 208 -7.60 -40.32 6.36
N VAL A 209 -8.53 -39.39 6.16
CA VAL A 209 -8.44 -38.00 6.61
C VAL A 209 -9.57 -37.72 7.60
N HIS A 210 -9.32 -36.88 8.59
CA HIS A 210 -10.31 -36.30 9.49
C HIS A 210 -11.28 -35.38 8.75
N HIS A 211 -10.78 -34.61 7.78
CA HIS A 211 -11.57 -33.76 6.85
C HIS A 211 -12.41 -32.63 7.47
N ASP A 212 -12.39 -32.45 8.79
CA ASP A 212 -13.03 -31.30 9.44
C ASP A 212 -12.15 -30.59 10.49
N LEU A 213 -10.86 -30.43 10.19
CA LEU A 213 -9.92 -29.61 10.98
C LEU A 213 -10.21 -28.11 10.86
N ASN A 214 -11.40 -27.70 11.26
CA ASN A 214 -11.81 -26.30 11.32
C ASN A 214 -11.48 -25.67 12.68
N ASP A 215 -11.53 -24.34 12.75
CA ASP A 215 -11.13 -23.56 13.93
C ASP A 215 -11.99 -23.81 15.19
N ASN A 216 -13.14 -24.48 15.08
CA ASN A 216 -13.96 -24.88 16.23
C ASN A 216 -13.67 -26.31 16.72
N ASN A 217 -13.00 -27.13 15.90
CA ASN A 217 -12.66 -28.52 16.22
C ASN A 217 -11.21 -28.70 16.66
N VAL A 218 -10.41 -27.63 16.65
CA VAL A 218 -9.04 -27.62 17.15
C VAL A 218 -9.02 -26.91 18.50
N LEU A 219 -8.48 -27.58 19.51
CA LEU A 219 -8.31 -27.03 20.86
C LEU A 219 -6.87 -26.58 21.10
N VAL A 220 -6.71 -25.40 21.69
CA VAL A 220 -5.45 -24.77 22.02
C VAL A 220 -5.32 -24.57 23.53
N VAL A 221 -4.11 -24.76 24.05
CA VAL A 221 -3.73 -24.39 25.41
C VAL A 221 -2.55 -23.44 25.37
N ASP A 222 -2.51 -22.53 26.33
CA ASP A 222 -1.33 -21.73 26.61
C ASP A 222 -0.54 -22.41 27.74
N ARG A 223 0.72 -22.76 27.47
CA ARG A 223 1.65 -23.31 28.46
C ARG A 223 2.88 -22.41 28.49
N ASP A 224 3.11 -21.79 29.63
CA ASP A 224 4.27 -20.92 29.87
C ASP A 224 4.40 -19.75 28.85
N GLY A 225 3.28 -19.27 28.30
CA GLY A 225 3.26 -18.19 27.31
C GLY A 225 3.39 -18.66 25.86
N GLU A 226 3.45 -19.97 25.63
CA GLU A 226 3.48 -20.59 24.29
C GLU A 226 2.15 -21.28 23.99
N GLN A 227 1.64 -21.08 22.78
CA GLN A 227 0.40 -21.66 22.32
C GLN A 227 0.65 -23.05 21.71
N HIS A 228 -0.12 -24.05 22.15
CA HIS A 228 0.01 -25.43 21.68
C HIS A 228 -1.33 -26.04 21.29
N VAL A 229 -1.30 -26.94 20.31
CA VAL A 229 -2.47 -27.75 19.95
C VAL A 229 -2.66 -28.82 21.01
N SER A 230 -3.68 -28.63 21.84
CA SER A 230 -4.03 -29.57 22.91
C SER A 230 -4.86 -30.76 22.44
N GLY A 231 -5.69 -30.59 21.41
CA GLY A 231 -6.50 -31.69 20.90
C GLY A 231 -7.31 -31.39 19.66
N VAL A 232 -7.82 -32.46 19.05
CA VAL A 232 -8.68 -32.41 17.86
C VAL A 232 -9.98 -33.15 18.14
N LEU A 233 -11.09 -32.50 17.82
CA LEU A 233 -12.44 -32.94 18.09
C LEU A 233 -13.16 -33.34 16.80
N ASP A 234 -14.19 -34.18 16.98
CA ASP A 234 -15.22 -34.49 15.99
C ASP A 234 -14.81 -35.18 14.68
N PHE A 235 -14.61 -36.50 14.76
CA PHE A 235 -14.24 -37.37 13.63
C PHE A 235 -15.44 -37.81 12.76
N ASN A 236 -16.55 -37.07 12.78
CA ASN A 236 -17.77 -37.43 12.02
C ASN A 236 -17.57 -37.37 10.50
N ASP A 237 -16.77 -36.42 10.03
CA ASP A 237 -16.50 -36.18 8.61
C ASP A 237 -15.27 -36.95 8.10
N ALA A 238 -14.74 -37.89 8.89
CA ALA A 238 -13.57 -38.66 8.47
C ALA A 238 -13.89 -39.61 7.30
N LEU A 239 -13.10 -39.57 6.24
CA LEU A 239 -13.25 -40.44 5.06
C LEU A 239 -11.92 -40.75 4.36
N LEU A 240 -11.95 -41.75 3.48
CA LEU A 240 -10.84 -42.05 2.58
C LEU A 240 -10.84 -41.04 1.42
N SER A 241 -9.87 -40.12 1.39
CA SER A 241 -9.73 -39.11 0.32
C SER A 241 -8.27 -38.92 -0.09
N ALA A 242 -7.98 -37.94 -0.94
CA ALA A 242 -6.60 -37.52 -1.18
C ALA A 242 -6.05 -36.94 0.13
N ARG A 243 -4.89 -37.42 0.60
CA ARG A 243 -4.35 -37.05 1.92
C ARG A 243 -4.16 -35.54 2.10
N ILE A 244 -3.90 -34.85 1.00
CA ILE A 244 -3.69 -33.39 0.97
C ILE A 244 -4.95 -32.59 1.31
N THR A 245 -6.13 -33.20 1.20
CA THR A 245 -7.40 -32.55 1.58
C THR A 245 -7.45 -32.19 3.07
N GLU A 246 -6.76 -32.96 3.93
CA GLU A 246 -6.61 -32.63 5.36
C GLU A 246 -5.98 -31.25 5.55
N LEU A 247 -4.85 -31.02 4.88
CA LEU A 247 -4.10 -29.78 4.96
C LEU A 247 -4.84 -28.63 4.25
N ALA A 248 -5.55 -28.91 3.15
CA ALA A 248 -6.37 -27.90 2.47
C ALA A 248 -7.54 -27.41 3.35
N VAL A 249 -8.18 -28.32 4.10
CA VAL A 249 -9.22 -27.95 5.07
C VAL A 249 -8.63 -27.15 6.23
N ALA A 250 -7.57 -27.64 6.87
CA ALA A 250 -6.92 -26.92 7.96
C ALA A 250 -6.45 -25.52 7.54
N GLY A 251 -5.84 -25.41 6.36
CA GLY A 251 -5.42 -24.15 5.74
C GLY A 251 -6.57 -23.18 5.51
N ALA A 252 -7.68 -23.64 4.92
CA ALA A 252 -8.86 -22.82 4.69
C ALA A 252 -9.35 -22.12 5.97
N TYR A 253 -9.37 -22.83 7.10
CA TYR A 253 -9.83 -22.27 8.37
C TYR A 253 -8.76 -21.47 9.11
N ALA A 254 -7.48 -21.82 8.99
CA ALA A 254 -6.38 -21.06 9.57
C ALA A 254 -6.26 -19.65 8.95
N MET A 255 -6.60 -19.51 7.66
CA MET A 255 -6.61 -18.23 6.94
C MET A 255 -7.71 -17.26 7.39
N LEU A 256 -8.68 -17.71 8.20
CA LEU A 256 -9.74 -16.85 8.70
C LEU A 256 -9.17 -15.80 9.66
N ARG A 257 -9.61 -14.53 9.48
CA ARG A 257 -9.24 -13.40 10.36
C ARG A 257 -7.74 -13.06 10.32
N LYS A 258 -7.08 -13.32 9.21
CA LYS A 258 -5.66 -13.01 8.98
C LYS A 258 -5.51 -11.87 7.99
N ASP A 259 -4.64 -10.92 8.31
CA ASP A 259 -4.22 -9.87 7.38
C ASP A 259 -3.45 -10.46 6.19
N ASP A 260 -2.67 -11.49 6.50
CA ASP A 260 -1.91 -12.30 5.56
C ASP A 260 -2.32 -13.79 5.62
N PRO A 261 -3.29 -14.19 4.78
CA PRO A 261 -3.73 -15.58 4.72
C PRO A 261 -2.69 -16.52 4.08
N LEU A 262 -1.89 -16.05 3.11
CA LEU A 262 -0.98 -16.94 2.39
C LEU A 262 0.22 -17.33 3.26
N ASP A 263 0.82 -16.37 3.97
CA ASP A 263 1.92 -16.65 4.89
C ASP A 263 1.45 -17.51 6.08
N THR A 264 0.24 -17.26 6.58
CA THR A 264 -0.42 -18.13 7.56
C THR A 264 -0.50 -19.59 7.06
N PHE A 265 -0.95 -19.78 5.81
CA PHE A 265 -1.04 -21.11 5.24
C PHE A 265 0.34 -21.74 5.00
N GLY A 266 1.34 -20.92 4.63
CA GLY A 266 2.74 -21.31 4.52
C GLY A 266 3.28 -21.97 5.79
N HIS A 267 2.98 -21.41 6.96
CA HIS A 267 3.37 -21.98 8.26
C HIS A 267 2.76 -23.38 8.50
N LEU A 268 1.48 -23.59 8.14
CA LEU A 268 0.86 -24.92 8.22
C LEU A 268 1.54 -25.91 7.25
N VAL A 269 1.86 -25.48 6.04
CA VAL A 269 2.55 -26.31 5.05
C VAL A 269 3.94 -26.73 5.54
N ALA A 270 4.69 -25.81 6.15
CA ALA A 270 6.00 -26.11 6.75
C ALA A 270 5.86 -27.17 7.87
N GLY A 271 4.88 -27.00 8.76
CA GLY A 271 4.62 -27.96 9.83
C GLY A 271 4.13 -29.33 9.35
N TYR A 272 3.28 -29.37 8.34
CA TYR A 272 2.84 -30.65 7.75
C TYR A 272 4.04 -31.37 7.12
N THR A 273 4.86 -30.64 6.36
CA THR A 273 6.03 -31.18 5.65
C THR A 273 7.11 -31.71 6.60
N SER A 274 7.23 -31.12 7.81
CA SER A 274 8.17 -31.62 8.83
C SER A 274 7.82 -33.02 9.36
N VAL A 275 6.58 -33.47 9.18
CA VAL A 275 6.11 -34.81 9.58
C VAL A 275 5.98 -35.75 8.38
N THR A 276 5.43 -35.24 7.27
CA THR A 276 5.14 -35.99 6.06
C THR A 276 5.54 -35.16 4.83
N PRO A 277 6.60 -35.54 4.10
CA PRO A 277 7.01 -34.82 2.89
C PRO A 277 5.91 -34.71 1.84
N LEU A 278 5.76 -33.50 1.28
CA LEU A 278 4.83 -33.20 0.19
C LEU A 278 5.52 -33.33 -1.17
N THR A 279 4.77 -33.81 -2.15
CA THR A 279 5.18 -33.78 -3.55
C THR A 279 4.82 -32.44 -4.20
N ASP A 280 5.49 -32.07 -5.31
CA ASP A 280 5.18 -30.84 -6.03
C ASP A 280 3.71 -30.79 -6.50
N VAL A 281 3.17 -31.93 -6.95
CA VAL A 281 1.75 -32.05 -7.37
C VAL A 281 0.80 -31.81 -6.20
N GLU A 282 1.14 -32.27 -4.99
CA GLU A 282 0.33 -31.97 -3.81
C GLU A 282 0.33 -30.48 -3.46
N ILE A 283 1.48 -29.81 -3.59
CA ILE A 283 1.57 -28.37 -3.32
C ILE A 283 0.78 -27.57 -4.37
N ASP A 284 0.82 -27.96 -5.64
CA ASP A 284 0.11 -27.27 -6.74
C ASP A 284 -1.41 -27.24 -6.53
N VAL A 285 -1.99 -28.24 -5.86
CA VAL A 285 -3.44 -28.29 -5.62
C VAL A 285 -3.89 -27.64 -4.31
N LEU A 286 -2.99 -27.40 -3.34
CA LEU A 286 -3.36 -26.97 -1.98
C LEU A 286 -4.17 -25.67 -1.96
N TYR A 287 -3.67 -24.63 -2.60
CA TYR A 287 -4.28 -23.30 -2.55
C TYR A 287 -5.64 -23.25 -3.27
N PRO A 288 -5.79 -23.80 -4.51
CA PRO A 288 -7.10 -23.95 -5.14
C PRO A 288 -8.10 -24.78 -4.32
N LEU A 289 -7.67 -25.88 -3.69
CA LEU A 289 -8.55 -26.71 -2.88
C LEU A 289 -9.01 -26.01 -1.60
N ALA A 290 -8.15 -25.24 -0.93
CA ALA A 290 -8.52 -24.43 0.23
C ALA A 290 -9.52 -23.32 -0.16
N ALA A 291 -9.31 -22.65 -1.30
CA ALA A 291 -10.26 -21.65 -1.83
C ALA A 291 -11.62 -22.29 -2.17
N ALA A 292 -11.62 -23.47 -2.79
CA ALA A 292 -12.83 -24.22 -3.09
C ALA A 292 -13.59 -24.62 -1.81
N ARG A 293 -12.88 -25.05 -0.75
CA ARG A 293 -13.46 -25.35 0.57
C ARG A 293 -14.18 -24.14 1.16
N LEU A 294 -13.53 -22.96 1.14
CA LEU A 294 -14.14 -21.71 1.60
C LEU A 294 -15.37 -21.33 0.76
N CYS A 295 -15.30 -21.49 -0.56
CA CYS A 295 -16.41 -21.21 -1.47
C CYS A 295 -17.62 -22.12 -1.20
N VAL A 296 -17.40 -23.43 -1.07
CA VAL A 296 -18.46 -24.39 -0.70
C VAL A 296 -19.11 -23.99 0.63
N GLN A 297 -18.32 -23.56 1.62
CA GLN A 297 -18.84 -23.11 2.91
C GLN A 297 -19.72 -21.86 2.75
N VAL A 298 -19.25 -20.84 2.02
CA VAL A 298 -19.98 -19.60 1.73
C VAL A 298 -21.31 -19.88 1.04
N LEU A 299 -21.30 -20.71 -0.01
CA LEU A 299 -22.50 -20.99 -0.80
C LEU A 299 -23.50 -21.85 -0.04
N THR A 300 -23.02 -22.87 0.69
CA THR A 300 -23.90 -23.76 1.46
C THR A 300 -24.68 -22.99 2.53
N TRP A 301 -24.01 -22.13 3.30
CA TRP A 301 -24.69 -21.32 4.33
C TRP A 301 -25.54 -20.20 3.74
N THR A 302 -25.17 -19.66 2.58
CA THR A 302 -26.02 -18.70 1.85
C THR A 302 -27.32 -19.36 1.39
N SER A 303 -27.26 -20.57 0.83
CA SER A 303 -28.45 -21.33 0.40
C SER A 303 -29.33 -21.70 1.60
N ARG A 304 -28.74 -22.32 2.64
CA ARG A 304 -29.47 -22.73 3.86
C ARG A 304 -30.08 -21.53 4.60
N GLY A 305 -29.37 -20.41 4.69
CA GLY A 305 -29.83 -19.20 5.38
C GLY A 305 -31.06 -18.55 4.73
N ARG A 306 -31.31 -18.79 3.43
CA ARG A 306 -32.54 -18.36 2.77
C ARG A 306 -33.73 -19.24 3.11
N ALA A 307 -33.52 -20.55 3.18
CA ALA A 307 -34.57 -21.49 3.52
C ALA A 307 -34.94 -21.40 5.01
N ASN A 308 -33.94 -21.24 5.89
CA ASN A 308 -34.13 -21.09 7.33
C ASN A 308 -32.97 -20.29 7.96
N PRO A 309 -33.08 -18.97 8.14
CA PRO A 309 -32.01 -18.15 8.68
C PRO A 309 -31.76 -18.49 10.16
N THR A 310 -30.56 -18.99 10.45
CA THR A 310 -30.12 -19.31 11.82
C THR A 310 -28.98 -18.39 12.26
N ALA A 311 -28.94 -18.08 13.56
CA ALA A 311 -27.81 -17.36 14.16
C ALA A 311 -26.48 -18.13 13.97
N TYR A 312 -26.54 -19.47 13.97
CA TYR A 312 -25.41 -20.35 13.71
C TYR A 312 -24.84 -20.18 12.30
N GLY A 313 -25.69 -20.15 11.26
CA GLY A 313 -25.25 -19.92 9.89
C GLY A 313 -24.66 -18.52 9.69
N ALA A 314 -25.26 -17.49 10.30
CA ALA A 314 -24.73 -16.13 10.27
C ALA A 314 -23.34 -16.02 10.92
N MET A 315 -23.12 -16.70 12.05
CA MET A 315 -21.83 -16.78 12.73
C MET A 315 -20.75 -17.43 11.85
N ARG A 316 -21.08 -18.55 11.19
CA ARG A 316 -20.12 -19.23 10.28
C ARG A 316 -19.73 -18.35 9.10
N MET A 317 -20.63 -17.51 8.60
CA MET A 317 -20.40 -16.62 7.46
C MET A 317 -19.59 -15.36 7.79
N GLN A 318 -19.55 -14.94 9.06
CA GLN A 318 -18.98 -13.65 9.49
C GLN A 318 -17.52 -13.48 9.04
N TYR A 319 -16.73 -14.54 9.08
CA TYR A 319 -15.30 -14.49 8.78
C TYR A 319 -14.92 -15.22 7.48
N THR A 320 -15.69 -16.22 7.07
CA THR A 320 -15.39 -17.02 5.88
C THR A 320 -15.52 -16.24 4.58
N HIS A 321 -16.58 -15.44 4.42
CA HIS A 321 -16.78 -14.70 3.18
C HIS A 321 -15.68 -13.63 2.97
N PRO A 322 -15.32 -12.80 3.97
CA PRO A 322 -14.16 -11.90 3.85
C PRO A 322 -12.85 -12.64 3.54
N ALA A 323 -12.59 -13.77 4.20
CA ALA A 323 -11.38 -14.56 3.96
C ALA A 323 -11.33 -15.12 2.53
N LEU A 324 -12.44 -15.65 2.01
CA LEU A 324 -12.54 -16.11 0.62
C LEU A 324 -12.20 -14.97 -0.36
N LEU A 325 -12.78 -13.79 -0.17
CA LEU A 325 -12.51 -12.64 -1.04
C LEU A 325 -11.05 -12.21 -0.99
N ARG A 326 -10.37 -12.35 0.16
CA ARG A 326 -8.94 -12.05 0.30
C ARG A 326 -8.06 -13.12 -0.35
N VAL A 327 -8.36 -14.40 -0.12
CA VAL A 327 -7.68 -15.55 -0.73
C VAL A 327 -7.71 -15.48 -2.25
N LEU A 328 -8.87 -15.11 -2.82
CA LEU A 328 -9.07 -15.00 -4.27
C LEU A 328 -8.36 -13.77 -4.91
N GLN A 329 -7.78 -12.87 -4.11
CA GLN A 329 -6.96 -11.75 -4.63
C GLN A 329 -5.49 -12.15 -4.86
N ILE A 330 -5.05 -13.30 -4.35
CA ILE A 330 -3.68 -13.79 -4.50
C ILE A 330 -3.69 -14.90 -5.53
N ASP A 331 -2.99 -14.70 -6.64
CA ASP A 331 -3.00 -15.66 -7.74
C ASP A 331 -2.38 -17.02 -7.32
N PRO A 332 -2.95 -18.17 -7.73
CA PRO A 332 -2.44 -19.49 -7.39
C PRO A 332 -0.99 -19.71 -7.80
N VAL A 333 -0.51 -19.01 -8.84
CA VAL A 333 0.89 -19.06 -9.29
C VAL A 333 1.84 -18.49 -8.24
N VAL A 334 1.44 -17.39 -7.59
CA VAL A 334 2.20 -16.76 -6.50
C VAL A 334 2.10 -17.62 -5.24
N ALA A 335 0.87 -18.06 -4.93
CA ALA A 335 0.61 -18.87 -3.75
C ALA A 335 1.43 -20.16 -3.74
N ARG A 336 1.42 -20.93 -4.84
CA ARG A 336 2.19 -22.18 -4.92
C ARG A 336 3.70 -21.95 -4.80
N ALA A 337 4.23 -20.83 -5.32
CA ALA A 337 5.66 -20.54 -5.24
C ALA A 337 6.07 -20.26 -3.80
N HIS A 338 5.27 -19.45 -3.10
CA HIS A 338 5.43 -19.21 -1.67
C HIS A 338 5.29 -20.51 -0.85
N LEU A 339 4.26 -21.33 -1.10
CA LEU A 339 4.07 -22.61 -0.39
C LEU A 339 5.20 -23.61 -0.65
N ARG A 340 5.78 -23.65 -1.86
CA ARG A 340 6.97 -24.47 -2.17
C ARG A 340 8.20 -24.03 -1.38
N ALA A 341 8.41 -22.71 -1.26
CA ALA A 341 9.50 -22.16 -0.46
C ALA A 341 9.34 -22.55 1.02
N MET A 342 8.13 -22.44 1.56
CA MET A 342 7.81 -22.82 2.94
C MET A 342 7.89 -24.34 3.18
N ALA A 343 7.59 -25.16 2.18
CA ALA A 343 7.75 -26.61 2.26
C ALA A 343 9.22 -27.09 2.21
N GLY A 344 10.15 -26.25 1.76
CA GLY A 344 11.56 -26.65 1.61
C GLY A 344 11.79 -27.75 0.56
N SER A 345 11.12 -27.65 -0.60
CA SER A 345 11.22 -28.64 -1.69
C SER A 345 12.68 -28.90 -2.13
N ALA A 346 12.98 -30.15 -2.50
CA ALA A 346 14.34 -30.60 -2.85
C ALA A 346 14.81 -30.12 -4.25
N THR A 347 13.88 -29.72 -5.12
CA THR A 347 14.20 -29.08 -6.40
C THR A 347 14.49 -27.60 -6.12
N PRO A 348 15.59 -27.01 -6.66
CA PRO A 348 15.86 -25.60 -6.47
C PRO A 348 14.63 -24.79 -6.90
N PRO A 349 14.08 -23.91 -6.06
CA PRO A 349 12.93 -23.11 -6.43
C PRO A 349 13.22 -22.29 -7.69
N PRO A 350 12.19 -21.91 -8.47
CA PRO A 350 12.36 -21.08 -9.66
C PRO A 350 13.18 -19.80 -9.39
N MET A 351 13.05 -19.20 -8.20
CA MET A 351 13.83 -18.03 -7.79
C MET A 351 15.34 -18.30 -7.79
N ASP A 352 15.81 -19.40 -7.21
CA ASP A 352 17.23 -19.79 -7.23
C ASP A 352 17.78 -19.97 -8.66
N SER A 353 16.93 -20.37 -9.61
CA SER A 353 17.29 -20.48 -11.03
C SER A 353 17.47 -19.10 -11.65
N ALA A 354 16.54 -18.19 -11.40
CA ALA A 354 16.57 -16.82 -11.91
C ALA A 354 17.72 -16.01 -11.31
N GLU A 355 17.97 -16.11 -10.01
CA GLU A 355 19.09 -15.44 -9.35
C GLU A 355 20.44 -15.92 -9.90
N ARG A 356 20.60 -17.23 -10.15
CA ARG A 356 21.81 -17.77 -10.78
C ARG A 356 21.98 -17.32 -12.23
N PHE A 357 20.89 -17.15 -12.97
CA PHE A 357 20.91 -16.58 -14.32
C PHE A 357 21.41 -15.13 -14.25
N LEU A 358 20.77 -14.30 -13.42
CA LEU A 358 21.10 -12.88 -13.29
C LEU A 358 22.54 -12.66 -12.81
N ALA A 359 23.01 -13.47 -11.85
CA ALA A 359 24.38 -13.38 -11.34
C ALA A 359 25.48 -13.71 -12.37
N ARG A 360 25.14 -14.40 -13.47
CA ARG A 360 26.08 -14.79 -14.53
C ARG A 360 25.95 -13.96 -15.80
N ALA A 361 24.79 -13.36 -16.01
CA ALA A 361 24.49 -12.64 -17.23
C ALA A 361 25.16 -11.25 -17.24
N GLU A 362 25.67 -10.84 -18.40
CA GLU A 362 26.07 -9.46 -18.66
C GLU A 362 24.94 -8.78 -19.46
N PRO A 363 24.08 -7.96 -18.83
CA PRO A 363 22.93 -7.37 -19.51
C PRO A 363 23.37 -6.30 -20.53
N ALA A 364 22.78 -6.34 -21.72
CA ALA A 364 22.86 -5.24 -22.67
C ALA A 364 22.03 -4.02 -22.18
N ALA A 365 22.39 -2.83 -22.64
CA ALA A 365 21.69 -1.61 -22.26
C ALA A 365 20.23 -1.62 -22.77
N VAL A 366 19.27 -1.51 -21.85
CA VAL A 366 17.83 -1.44 -22.17
C VAL A 366 17.47 -0.17 -22.96
N LEU A 367 18.19 0.93 -22.74
CA LEU A 367 17.98 2.23 -23.39
C LEU A 367 19.21 2.64 -24.22
N PRO A 368 19.37 2.10 -25.44
CA PRO A 368 20.53 2.42 -26.28
C PRO A 368 20.49 3.89 -26.74
N GLY A 369 21.57 4.63 -26.47
CA GLY A 369 21.73 6.02 -26.91
C GLY A 369 21.22 7.08 -25.93
N ALA A 370 20.46 6.72 -24.90
CA ALA A 370 20.19 7.60 -23.78
C ALA A 370 21.46 7.75 -22.92
N LEU A 371 21.81 8.98 -22.51
CA LEU A 371 22.76 9.17 -21.41
C LEU A 371 22.22 8.34 -20.23
N SER A 372 23.03 7.42 -19.71
CA SER A 372 22.66 6.33 -18.79
C SER A 372 21.43 6.63 -17.90
N PRO A 373 20.40 5.77 -17.84
CA PRO A 373 19.31 5.95 -16.88
C PRO A 373 19.90 6.10 -15.48
N ARG A 374 19.58 7.19 -14.79
CA ARG A 374 20.14 7.45 -13.46
C ARG A 374 19.32 6.67 -12.42
N TRP A 375 19.96 5.69 -11.81
CA TRP A 375 19.43 4.92 -10.69
C TRP A 375 19.35 5.78 -9.45
N ILE A 376 18.31 5.54 -8.67
CA ILE A 376 18.10 6.26 -7.43
C ILE A 376 18.39 5.28 -6.29
N GLY A 377 19.67 5.22 -5.92
CA GLY A 377 20.32 4.24 -5.02
C GLY A 377 21.36 3.41 -5.77
N ASP A 378 22.67 3.35 -5.45
CA ASP A 378 23.49 3.78 -4.31
C ASP A 378 24.60 4.74 -4.79
N SER A 379 24.87 5.80 -4.02
CA SER A 379 25.90 6.84 -4.25
C SER A 379 25.68 7.78 -5.44
N VAL A 380 25.31 9.01 -5.10
CA VAL A 380 25.19 10.15 -6.02
C VAL A 380 26.59 10.58 -6.45
N ASP A 381 27.08 10.11 -7.61
CA ASP A 381 28.15 10.84 -8.30
C ASP A 381 27.52 12.07 -8.96
N ALA A 382 27.82 13.24 -8.39
CA ALA A 382 27.21 14.54 -8.67
C ALA A 382 27.70 15.19 -9.99
N ARG A 383 27.97 14.40 -11.04
CA ARG A 383 28.51 14.90 -12.31
C ARG A 383 27.78 14.35 -13.54
N ALA A 384 26.53 14.77 -13.72
CA ALA A 384 25.85 14.95 -15.02
C ALA A 384 24.36 15.23 -14.74
N ALA A 385 23.90 16.46 -15.02
CA ALA A 385 22.52 16.90 -14.86
C ALA A 385 21.66 16.67 -16.13
N ASP A 386 22.18 15.89 -17.09
CA ASP A 386 21.67 15.85 -18.48
C ASP A 386 20.83 14.60 -18.82
N THR A 387 20.37 13.81 -17.85
CA THR A 387 19.70 12.54 -18.17
C THR A 387 18.20 12.70 -18.44
N GLU A 388 17.79 12.22 -19.61
CA GLU A 388 16.47 12.43 -20.24
C GLU A 388 15.38 11.41 -19.81
N VAL A 389 15.73 10.43 -18.95
CA VAL A 389 14.85 9.34 -18.51
C VAL A 389 15.04 9.09 -17.02
N THR A 390 13.93 8.98 -16.27
CA THR A 390 13.95 8.62 -14.84
C THR A 390 13.39 7.20 -14.66
N ALA A 391 14.09 6.36 -13.90
CA ALA A 391 13.68 5.00 -13.60
C ALA A 391 13.69 4.75 -12.09
N THR A 392 12.72 4.00 -11.59
CA THR A 392 12.66 3.58 -10.19
C THR A 392 12.48 2.05 -10.12
N PRO A 393 13.47 1.28 -9.64
CA PRO A 393 13.34 -0.17 -9.43
C PRO A 393 12.60 -0.45 -8.12
N HIS A 394 11.66 -1.40 -8.12
CA HIS A 394 10.77 -1.63 -6.96
C HIS A 394 10.69 -3.08 -6.46
N GLN A 395 11.77 -3.86 -6.57
CA GLN A 395 11.77 -5.22 -5.98
C GLN A 395 12.85 -5.51 -4.93
N SER A 396 13.93 -4.73 -4.85
CA SER A 396 14.79 -4.76 -3.64
C SER A 396 14.70 -3.51 -2.77
N VAL A 397 13.92 -2.50 -3.19
CA VAL A 397 13.80 -1.27 -2.42
C VAL A 397 12.49 -1.26 -1.65
N HIS A 398 12.51 -1.95 -0.51
CA HIS A 398 11.42 -2.07 0.48
C HIS A 398 10.98 -0.73 1.13
N SER A 399 11.01 0.39 0.41
CA SER A 399 10.72 1.71 0.99
C SER A 399 9.99 2.68 0.08
N HIS A 400 9.64 2.31 -1.15
CA HIS A 400 9.01 3.25 -2.06
C HIS A 400 7.49 3.22 -1.93
N ARG A 401 6.99 4.33 -1.38
CA ARG A 401 5.57 4.60 -1.20
C ARG A 401 4.92 4.80 -2.56
N SER A 402 3.82 4.10 -2.83
CA SER A 402 2.91 4.49 -3.90
C SER A 402 2.53 5.97 -3.79
N ASP A 403 2.28 6.53 -4.96
CA ASP A 403 1.60 7.78 -5.21
C ASP A 403 0.19 7.85 -4.62
N ARG A 404 -0.39 6.75 -4.10
CA ARG A 404 -1.73 6.57 -3.51
C ARG A 404 -1.63 5.93 -2.12
N TRP A 405 -2.55 6.26 -1.21
CA TRP A 405 -2.52 5.80 0.19
C TRP A 405 -3.85 5.19 0.66
N HIS A 406 -3.81 4.08 1.41
CA HIS A 406 -5.03 3.41 1.90
C HIS A 406 -5.36 3.88 3.32
N ARG A 407 -6.51 4.53 3.48
CA ARG A 407 -6.95 5.15 4.74
C ARG A 407 -7.13 4.16 5.89
N GLU A 408 -7.53 2.93 5.61
CA GLU A 408 -7.85 1.92 6.63
C GLU A 408 -6.62 1.21 7.18
N THR A 409 -5.59 1.00 6.35
CA THR A 409 -4.38 0.25 6.76
C THR A 409 -3.24 1.17 7.18
N GLY A 410 -3.30 2.46 6.81
CA GLY A 410 -2.21 3.38 7.12
C GLY A 410 -0.93 3.05 6.35
N GLU A 411 -1.08 2.54 5.13
CA GLU A 411 0.00 2.13 4.23
C GLU A 411 -0.21 2.70 2.81
N PRO A 412 0.83 2.74 1.95
CA PRO A 412 0.65 3.04 0.53
C PRO A 412 -0.39 2.09 -0.10
N SER A 413 -1.24 2.60 -0.99
CA SER A 413 -2.29 1.81 -1.64
C SER A 413 -1.73 0.71 -2.52
N THR A 414 -0.55 0.95 -3.09
CA THR A 414 0.14 -0.01 -3.95
C THR A 414 1.67 0.05 -3.83
N ILE A 415 2.36 -0.92 -4.42
CA ILE A 415 3.80 -0.96 -4.73
C ILE A 415 3.89 -1.39 -6.19
N SER A 416 4.66 -0.70 -7.02
CA SER A 416 4.88 -1.14 -8.40
C SER A 416 5.72 -2.42 -8.43
N VAL A 417 5.37 -3.36 -9.29
CA VAL A 417 6.16 -4.59 -9.51
C VAL A 417 7.14 -4.30 -10.66
N GLY A 418 8.42 -4.58 -10.46
CA GLY A 418 9.50 -4.31 -11.42
C GLY A 418 10.02 -2.86 -11.37
N ALA A 419 10.59 -2.39 -12.48
CA ALA A 419 11.09 -1.02 -12.64
C ALA A 419 10.13 -0.18 -13.48
N SER A 420 9.76 0.99 -12.98
CA SER A 420 8.88 1.94 -13.67
C SER A 420 9.68 3.07 -14.31
N PHE A 421 9.32 3.44 -15.54
CA PHE A 421 10.07 4.41 -16.33
C PHE A 421 9.19 5.59 -16.74
N TRP A 422 9.75 6.79 -16.55
CA TRP A 422 9.22 8.05 -17.05
C TRP A 422 10.19 8.62 -18.07
N SER A 423 9.73 8.67 -19.31
CA SER A 423 10.40 9.39 -20.38
C SER A 423 9.59 10.61 -20.79
N TRP A 424 10.30 11.66 -21.17
CA TRP A 424 9.72 12.93 -21.58
C TRP A 424 9.48 13.03 -23.09
N TYR A 425 9.96 12.04 -23.85
CA TYR A 425 9.68 11.78 -25.26
C TYR A 425 9.63 10.26 -25.49
N PRO A 426 9.04 9.78 -26.61
CA PRO A 426 9.02 8.34 -26.91
C PRO A 426 10.43 7.78 -27.12
N LEU A 427 10.70 6.60 -26.59
CA LEU A 427 12.00 5.94 -26.64
C LEU A 427 11.92 4.61 -27.38
N GLN A 428 13.07 4.12 -27.83
CA GLN A 428 13.20 2.74 -28.27
C GLN A 428 13.87 1.93 -27.16
N VAL A 429 13.32 0.76 -26.85
CA VAL A 429 13.84 -0.15 -25.82
C VAL A 429 14.47 -1.38 -26.45
N ALA A 430 15.59 -1.83 -25.89
CA ALA A 430 16.29 -3.04 -26.26
C ALA A 430 16.15 -4.12 -25.19
N THR A 431 16.15 -5.39 -25.62
CA THR A 431 16.16 -6.53 -24.70
C THR A 431 17.55 -6.66 -24.02
N PRO A 432 17.62 -6.81 -22.68
CA PRO A 432 18.89 -6.94 -21.97
C PRO A 432 19.58 -8.27 -22.25
N PHE A 433 18.83 -9.31 -22.61
CA PHE A 433 19.34 -10.65 -22.85
C PHE A 433 18.83 -11.21 -24.19
N ALA A 434 19.54 -12.20 -24.72
CA ALA A 434 19.03 -13.02 -25.80
C ALA A 434 17.87 -13.89 -25.29
N GLY A 435 16.88 -14.17 -26.14
CA GLY A 435 15.70 -14.92 -25.71
C GLY A 435 14.69 -15.14 -26.82
N GLN A 436 13.57 -15.74 -26.44
CA GLN A 436 12.44 -16.01 -27.33
C GLN A 436 11.25 -15.14 -26.92
N VAL A 437 10.64 -14.44 -27.88
CA VAL A 437 9.42 -13.66 -27.65
C VAL A 437 8.25 -14.63 -27.47
N ILE A 438 7.67 -14.67 -26.28
CA ILE A 438 6.56 -15.58 -25.93
C ILE A 438 5.20 -14.86 -25.84
N GLY A 439 5.20 -13.53 -25.74
CA GLY A 439 3.98 -12.70 -25.73
C GLY A 439 4.24 -11.28 -26.26
N ILE A 440 3.19 -10.62 -26.74
CA ILE A 440 3.25 -9.26 -27.32
C ILE A 440 2.26 -8.27 -26.68
N ASP A 441 1.40 -8.73 -25.77
CA ASP A 441 0.47 -7.88 -25.01
C ASP A 441 0.27 -8.43 -23.59
N PRO A 442 1.12 -8.04 -22.62
CA PRO A 442 2.33 -7.23 -22.78
C PRO A 442 3.47 -7.98 -23.50
N LEU A 443 4.45 -7.24 -24.05
CA LEU A 443 5.67 -7.84 -24.60
C LEU A 443 6.36 -8.68 -23.52
N THR A 444 6.59 -9.96 -23.82
CA THR A 444 7.12 -10.94 -22.87
C THR A 444 8.19 -11.80 -23.56
N ILE A 445 9.38 -11.89 -22.96
CA ILE A 445 10.54 -12.58 -23.55
C ILE A 445 11.10 -13.57 -22.53
N ASP A 446 11.16 -14.86 -22.91
CA ASP A 446 11.79 -15.93 -22.12
C ASP A 446 13.29 -15.98 -22.42
N HIS A 447 14.10 -15.84 -21.37
CA HIS A 447 15.55 -15.93 -21.42
C HIS A 447 16.00 -17.18 -20.69
N THR A 448 16.62 -18.10 -21.41
CA THR A 448 17.18 -19.33 -20.84
C THR A 448 18.65 -19.44 -21.23
N ASP A 449 19.53 -19.65 -20.24
CA ASP A 449 20.96 -19.83 -20.47
C ASP A 449 21.33 -21.31 -20.74
N ALA A 450 22.58 -21.55 -21.13
CA ALA A 450 23.09 -22.90 -21.42
C ALA A 450 23.14 -23.83 -20.20
N SER A 451 23.04 -23.28 -18.98
CA SER A 451 23.01 -24.05 -17.72
C SER A 451 21.59 -24.39 -17.26
N GLY A 452 20.57 -23.95 -18.00
CA GLY A 452 19.16 -24.10 -17.64
C GLY A 452 18.65 -23.04 -16.65
N GLY A 453 19.46 -22.01 -16.35
CA GLY A 453 19.00 -20.82 -15.65
C GLY A 453 17.98 -20.08 -16.51
N ARG A 454 16.91 -19.56 -15.90
CA ARG A 454 15.80 -18.93 -16.62
C ARG A 454 15.36 -17.65 -15.93
N VAL A 455 15.03 -16.63 -16.73
CA VAL A 455 14.30 -15.45 -16.29
C VAL A 455 13.41 -14.97 -17.45
N VAL A 456 12.26 -14.39 -17.15
CA VAL A 456 11.35 -13.81 -18.15
C VAL A 456 11.29 -12.31 -17.94
N THR A 457 11.43 -11.53 -19.01
CA THR A 457 11.19 -10.09 -18.97
C THR A 457 9.78 -9.78 -19.45
N VAL A 458 9.06 -8.93 -18.72
CA VAL A 458 7.72 -8.44 -19.08
C VAL A 458 7.76 -6.92 -19.19
N TRP A 459 7.18 -6.39 -20.27
CA TRP A 459 7.31 -4.99 -20.65
C TRP A 459 5.94 -4.29 -20.78
N PRO A 460 5.20 -4.06 -19.68
CA PRO A 460 3.94 -3.33 -19.74
C PRO A 460 4.12 -1.93 -20.33
N GLY A 461 3.24 -1.53 -21.26
CA GLY A 461 3.24 -0.22 -21.88
C GLY A 461 4.20 -0.04 -23.06
N VAL A 462 5.09 -1.01 -23.34
CA VAL A 462 5.96 -1.00 -24.53
C VAL A 462 5.17 -1.53 -25.73
N GLN A 463 5.20 -0.79 -26.85
CA GLN A 463 4.65 -1.25 -28.12
C GLN A 463 5.69 -2.12 -28.83
N PRO A 464 5.47 -3.44 -28.99
CA PRO A 464 6.46 -4.32 -29.59
C PRO A 464 6.63 -4.05 -31.09
N ILE A 465 7.87 -4.12 -31.56
CA ILE A 465 8.23 -4.14 -32.99
C ILE A 465 8.73 -5.53 -33.45
N VAL A 466 8.57 -6.52 -32.58
CA VAL A 466 8.89 -7.95 -32.79
C VAL A 466 7.61 -8.77 -32.75
N GLU A 467 7.65 -9.97 -33.33
CA GLU A 467 6.49 -10.88 -33.37
C GLU A 467 6.64 -12.03 -32.36
N GLN A 468 5.50 -12.60 -31.92
CA GLN A 468 5.52 -13.79 -31.07
C GLN A 468 6.21 -14.95 -31.79
N GLY A 469 7.16 -15.60 -31.13
CA GLY A 469 8.00 -16.65 -31.69
C GLY A 469 9.36 -16.18 -32.22
N ASP A 470 9.59 -14.86 -32.33
CA ASP A 470 10.88 -14.32 -32.72
C ASP A 470 11.99 -14.71 -31.73
N SER A 471 13.17 -15.00 -32.27
CA SER A 471 14.42 -15.05 -31.49
C SER A 471 15.11 -13.69 -31.53
N VAL A 472 15.47 -13.17 -30.37
CA VAL A 472 16.13 -11.87 -30.21
C VAL A 472 17.51 -12.03 -29.59
N GLU A 473 18.47 -11.24 -30.06
CA GLU A 473 19.80 -11.13 -29.46
C GLU A 473 19.81 -10.02 -28.40
N ALA A 474 20.70 -10.13 -27.41
CA ALA A 474 20.89 -9.07 -26.42
C ALA A 474 21.24 -7.73 -27.10
N GLY A 475 20.58 -6.64 -26.70
CA GLY A 475 20.76 -5.31 -27.28
C GLY A 475 19.94 -5.03 -28.55
N ARG A 476 19.19 -6.00 -29.08
CA ARG A 476 18.24 -5.77 -30.18
C ARG A 476 17.09 -4.87 -29.70
N ILE A 477 16.73 -3.86 -30.48
CA ILE A 477 15.50 -3.06 -30.24
C ILE A 477 14.28 -3.97 -30.39
N VAL A 478 13.43 -3.98 -29.36
CA VAL A 478 12.25 -4.86 -29.28
C VAL A 478 10.93 -4.10 -29.23
N GLY A 479 10.94 -2.80 -28.91
CA GLY A 479 9.72 -2.01 -28.93
C GLY A 479 9.93 -0.51 -28.78
N ASP A 480 8.85 0.22 -29.02
CA ASP A 480 8.74 1.65 -28.79
C ASP A 480 8.02 1.91 -27.45
N ALA A 481 8.68 2.63 -26.55
CA ALA A 481 8.21 2.99 -25.24
C ALA A 481 7.62 4.41 -25.25
N PRO A 482 6.36 4.61 -24.81
CA PRO A 482 5.71 5.92 -24.85
C PRO A 482 6.21 6.83 -23.72
N THR A 483 5.89 8.12 -23.85
CA THR A 483 6.07 9.10 -22.77
C THR A 483 5.20 8.77 -21.57
N GLY A 484 5.76 8.89 -20.37
CA GLY A 484 4.98 8.83 -19.13
C GLY A 484 4.24 10.14 -18.85
N SER A 485 3.25 10.08 -17.97
CA SER A 485 2.65 11.27 -17.36
C SER A 485 3.21 11.50 -15.96
N PRO A 486 3.01 12.70 -15.39
CA PRO A 486 3.14 12.94 -13.96
C PRO A 486 2.61 11.83 -13.04
N ASP A 487 1.49 11.20 -13.36
CA ASP A 487 0.81 10.27 -12.45
C ASP A 487 1.03 8.80 -12.84
N HIS A 488 1.48 8.54 -14.07
CA HIS A 488 1.60 7.18 -14.58
C HIS A 488 2.93 6.98 -15.34
N PRO A 489 3.70 5.93 -15.03
CA PRO A 489 4.88 5.60 -15.83
C PRO A 489 4.45 5.34 -17.28
N GLY A 490 5.33 5.70 -18.22
CA GLY A 490 5.07 5.41 -19.63
C GLY A 490 5.10 3.91 -19.89
N TRP A 491 5.97 3.20 -19.18
CA TRP A 491 6.18 1.77 -19.31
C TRP A 491 6.90 1.21 -18.09
N GLN A 492 6.90 -0.13 -17.98
CA GLN A 492 7.58 -0.87 -16.93
C GLN A 492 8.48 -1.97 -17.52
N LEU A 493 9.49 -2.37 -16.76
CA LEU A 493 10.27 -3.59 -16.97
C LEU A 493 10.17 -4.45 -15.73
N GLN A 494 9.55 -5.61 -15.85
CA GLN A 494 9.37 -6.57 -14.77
C GLN A 494 10.15 -7.84 -15.07
N LEU A 495 10.59 -8.52 -14.01
CA LEU A 495 11.20 -9.85 -14.10
C LEU A 495 10.27 -10.89 -13.48
N ALA A 496 10.18 -12.05 -14.12
CA ALA A 496 9.52 -13.23 -13.57
C ALA A 496 10.48 -14.42 -13.60
N VAL A 497 10.30 -15.35 -12.68
CA VAL A 497 11.08 -16.60 -12.60
C VAL A 497 10.77 -17.57 -13.75
N ASP A 498 9.57 -17.51 -14.31
CA ASP A 498 9.12 -18.38 -15.41
C ASP A 498 7.94 -17.76 -16.20
N PRO A 499 7.54 -18.36 -17.35
CA PRO A 499 6.44 -17.84 -18.17
C PRO A 499 5.07 -17.81 -17.50
N GLU A 500 4.83 -18.67 -16.51
CA GLU A 500 3.53 -18.74 -15.84
C GLU A 500 3.39 -17.63 -14.80
N ALA A 501 4.46 -17.35 -14.05
CA ALA A 501 4.58 -16.16 -13.21
C ALA A 501 4.44 -14.88 -14.04
N ALA A 502 5.12 -14.81 -15.20
CA ALA A 502 5.04 -13.66 -16.09
C ALA A 502 3.61 -13.35 -16.57
N ALA A 503 2.79 -14.38 -16.78
CA ALA A 503 1.41 -14.21 -17.25
C ALA A 503 0.47 -13.57 -16.23
N VAL A 504 0.83 -13.59 -14.94
CA VAL A 504 0.01 -13.08 -13.84
C VAL A 504 0.62 -11.88 -13.12
N LEU A 505 1.78 -11.37 -13.57
CA LEU A 505 2.43 -10.22 -12.94
C LEU A 505 1.54 -8.96 -13.07
N PRO A 506 1.09 -8.38 -11.95
CA PRO A 506 0.38 -7.12 -11.99
C PRO A 506 1.40 -5.98 -12.13
N SER A 507 0.96 -4.82 -12.61
CA SER A 507 1.79 -3.61 -12.53
C SER A 507 2.00 -3.11 -11.09
N HIS A 508 1.08 -3.45 -10.19
CA HIS A 508 1.01 -2.93 -8.83
C HIS A 508 0.42 -3.98 -7.86
N ILE A 509 0.95 -4.04 -6.64
CA ILE A 509 0.52 -4.94 -5.55
C ILE A 509 0.32 -4.17 -4.25
N ARG A 510 -0.27 -4.77 -3.20
CA ARG A 510 -0.33 -4.11 -1.88
C ARG A 510 0.99 -4.25 -1.13
N PRO A 511 1.35 -3.31 -0.24
CA PRO A 511 2.53 -3.44 0.60
C PRO A 511 2.56 -4.72 1.45
N THR A 512 1.42 -5.11 2.02
CA THR A 512 1.28 -6.38 2.76
C THR A 512 1.63 -7.59 1.92
N ASP A 513 1.42 -7.52 0.60
CA ASP A 513 1.53 -8.67 -0.30
C ASP A 513 2.94 -8.80 -0.90
N VAL A 514 3.83 -7.80 -0.68
CA VAL A 514 5.14 -7.70 -1.35
C VAL A 514 5.98 -8.97 -1.25
N HIS A 515 6.06 -9.53 -0.05
CA HIS A 515 6.88 -10.68 0.26
C HIS A 515 6.36 -11.99 -0.37
N HIS A 516 5.09 -12.05 -0.79
CA HIS A 516 4.60 -13.16 -1.59
C HIS A 516 5.16 -13.12 -3.01
N TRP A 517 5.31 -11.93 -3.56
CA TRP A 517 5.81 -11.74 -4.91
C TRP A 517 7.32 -12.01 -4.98
N ASP A 518 8.08 -11.78 -3.90
CA ASP A 518 9.51 -12.10 -3.79
C ASP A 518 9.85 -13.55 -4.17
N ALA A 519 8.90 -14.48 -4.14
CA ALA A 519 9.10 -15.87 -4.59
C ALA A 519 9.07 -16.05 -6.12
N VAL A 520 8.52 -15.09 -6.87
CA VAL A 520 8.26 -15.20 -8.32
C VAL A 520 8.81 -14.05 -9.15
N THR A 521 9.28 -12.98 -8.51
CA THR A 521 9.73 -11.77 -9.19
C THR A 521 11.13 -11.35 -8.72
N PRO A 522 12.18 -11.63 -9.51
CA PRO A 522 13.54 -11.24 -9.17
C PRO A 522 13.73 -9.71 -9.25
N ASP A 523 14.64 -9.17 -8.44
CA ASP A 523 14.93 -7.73 -8.47
C ASP A 523 15.58 -7.28 -9.80
N PRO A 524 14.96 -6.33 -10.55
CA PRO A 524 15.51 -5.86 -11.81
C PRO A 524 16.70 -4.89 -11.65
N ALA A 525 17.11 -4.50 -10.44
CA ALA A 525 18.19 -3.53 -10.20
C ALA A 525 19.51 -3.85 -10.93
N GLN A 526 19.82 -5.13 -11.13
CA GLN A 526 21.03 -5.55 -11.85
C GLN A 526 20.97 -5.27 -13.37
N LEU A 527 19.81 -5.38 -14.02
CA LEU A 527 19.64 -5.06 -15.46
C LEU A 527 19.89 -3.58 -15.76
N LEU A 528 19.79 -2.83 -14.70
CA LEU A 528 19.69 -1.42 -14.63
C LEU A 528 21.08 -0.85 -14.30
N GLY A 529 21.93 -1.61 -13.62
CA GLY A 529 23.29 -1.20 -13.23
C GLY A 529 23.34 -0.64 -11.81
N ALA A 530 22.33 -0.95 -10.99
CA ALA A 530 22.27 -0.63 -9.58
C ALA A 530 22.70 -1.83 -8.72
N SER A 531 23.23 -1.56 -7.52
CA SER A 531 23.45 -2.61 -6.53
C SER A 531 22.11 -3.01 -5.90
N PRO A 532 21.84 -4.31 -5.65
CA PRO A 532 20.67 -4.72 -4.89
C PRO A 532 20.72 -4.11 -3.49
N LEU A 533 19.73 -3.29 -3.12
CA LEU A 533 19.65 -2.71 -1.78
C LEU A 533 19.23 -3.79 -0.79
N THR A 534 19.83 -3.78 0.41
CA THR A 534 19.46 -4.75 1.46
C THR A 534 18.09 -4.37 2.04
N PRO A 535 17.13 -5.31 2.17
CA PRO A 535 15.83 -5.06 2.78
C PRO A 535 15.98 -4.47 4.18
N VAL A 536 15.61 -3.20 4.38
CA VAL A 536 15.49 -2.63 5.73
C VAL A 536 14.11 -3.01 6.27
N ARG A 537 14.02 -4.19 6.91
CA ARG A 537 12.86 -4.51 7.75
C ARG A 537 12.78 -3.48 8.88
N GLY A 538 11.72 -2.70 8.88
CA GLY A 538 11.36 -1.79 9.97
C GLY A 538 12.25 -0.56 10.09
N SER A 539 11.89 0.53 9.41
CA SER A 539 12.13 1.88 9.92
C SER A 539 11.56 2.94 8.95
N VAL A 540 10.44 3.55 9.37
CA VAL A 540 9.89 4.80 8.82
C VAL A 540 10.81 6.01 9.15
N SER A 541 11.96 5.80 9.80
CA SER A 541 12.73 6.87 10.48
C SER A 541 13.67 7.69 9.59
N ARG A 542 13.93 7.30 8.33
CA ARG A 542 14.78 8.10 7.42
C ARG A 542 14.07 9.32 6.82
N ALA A 543 12.76 9.42 7.01
CA ALA A 543 11.86 10.41 6.40
C ALA A 543 12.03 11.87 6.88
N GLU A 544 13.03 12.19 7.71
CA GLU A 544 13.20 13.58 8.18
C GLU A 544 13.85 14.51 7.16
N ARG A 545 14.52 13.99 6.13
CA ARG A 545 15.13 14.80 5.06
C ARG A 545 14.90 14.21 3.66
N MET A 546 13.96 14.81 2.93
CA MET A 546 13.86 14.63 1.47
C MET A 546 15.04 15.37 0.82
N THR A 547 15.85 14.66 0.03
CA THR A 547 17.01 15.21 -0.68
C THR A 547 16.73 15.16 -2.17
N PRO A 548 16.27 16.26 -2.80
CA PRO A 548 15.95 16.26 -4.23
C PRO A 548 17.24 16.07 -5.06
N THR A 549 17.19 15.19 -6.05
CA THR A 549 18.30 14.88 -6.96
C THR A 549 18.03 15.36 -8.39
N THR A 550 16.77 15.35 -8.83
CA THR A 550 16.31 15.88 -10.12
C THR A 550 14.94 16.54 -9.98
N GLY A 551 14.52 17.30 -10.99
CA GLY A 551 13.17 17.84 -11.05
C GLY A 551 12.79 18.28 -12.47
N ARG A 552 11.49 18.18 -12.79
CA ARG A 552 10.92 18.67 -14.05
C ARG A 552 9.49 19.17 -13.87
N GLY A 553 9.18 20.35 -14.39
CA GLY A 553 7.85 20.97 -14.25
C GLY A 553 7.52 21.19 -12.77
N VAL A 554 6.50 20.50 -12.26
CA VAL A 554 6.08 20.57 -10.85
C VAL A 554 6.58 19.39 -10.01
N TRP A 555 7.46 18.55 -10.54
CA TRP A 555 7.89 17.33 -9.88
C TRP A 555 9.35 17.39 -9.47
N LEU A 556 9.61 16.99 -8.23
CA LEU A 556 10.94 16.71 -7.70
C LEU A 556 11.11 15.20 -7.57
N VAL A 557 12.33 14.70 -7.72
CA VAL A 557 12.66 13.30 -7.43
C VAL A 557 13.76 13.30 -6.37
N ASP A 558 13.55 12.57 -5.28
CA ASP A 558 14.52 12.52 -4.18
C ASP A 558 15.65 11.50 -4.40
N ALA A 559 16.55 11.36 -3.42
CA ALA A 559 17.70 10.47 -3.47
C ALA A 559 17.36 9.00 -3.24
N ASP A 560 16.13 8.71 -2.82
CA ASP A 560 15.60 7.36 -2.75
C ASP A 560 14.87 7.02 -4.05
N GLY A 561 14.27 7.99 -4.74
CA GLY A 561 13.62 7.85 -6.04
C GLY A 561 12.14 8.13 -6.00
N VAL A 562 11.67 8.64 -4.88
CA VAL A 562 10.30 9.06 -4.71
C VAL A 562 10.10 10.37 -5.46
N ARG A 563 9.06 10.40 -6.28
CA ARG A 563 8.59 11.63 -6.94
C ARG A 563 7.70 12.40 -5.97
N HIS A 564 7.97 13.69 -5.81
CA HIS A 564 7.22 14.60 -4.96
C HIS A 564 6.60 15.71 -5.81
N LEU A 565 5.30 15.93 -5.65
CA LEU A 565 4.63 17.10 -6.21
C LEU A 565 5.08 18.35 -5.44
N ASP A 566 5.69 19.29 -6.14
CA ASP A 566 6.16 20.55 -5.59
C ASP A 566 5.06 21.61 -5.63
N ALA A 567 4.48 21.85 -4.46
CA ALA A 567 3.53 22.90 -4.20
C ALA A 567 4.09 23.99 -3.28
N ALA A 568 5.43 24.11 -3.19
CA ALA A 568 6.11 24.99 -2.23
C ALA A 568 7.11 25.96 -2.87
N ASP A 569 7.79 25.57 -3.95
CA ASP A 569 8.84 26.39 -4.55
C ASP A 569 8.29 27.48 -5.49
N GLY A 570 8.10 28.67 -4.92
CA GLY A 570 7.66 29.85 -5.66
C GLY A 570 8.73 30.49 -6.53
N ASP A 571 10.02 30.22 -6.26
CA ASP A 571 11.16 30.79 -6.99
C ASP A 571 11.34 30.09 -8.35
N VAL A 572 10.95 28.82 -8.45
CA VAL A 572 10.92 28.07 -9.72
C VAL A 572 9.61 28.36 -10.47
N ILE A 573 9.45 29.59 -10.94
CA ILE A 573 8.20 30.13 -11.50
C ILE A 573 7.67 29.42 -12.75
N VAL A 574 8.53 28.97 -13.69
CA VAL A 574 8.10 28.26 -14.92
C VAL A 574 8.23 26.75 -14.81
N GLY A 575 8.67 26.24 -13.65
CA GLY A 575 8.86 24.82 -13.40
C GLY A 575 10.32 24.37 -13.47
N HIS A 576 10.60 23.24 -12.83
CA HIS A 576 11.91 22.65 -12.73
C HIS A 576 12.40 22.19 -14.11
N GLY A 577 13.68 22.36 -14.40
CA GLY A 577 14.33 21.79 -15.58
C GLY A 577 13.69 22.14 -16.93
N ASP A 578 13.09 23.34 -17.10
CA ASP A 578 12.52 23.74 -18.39
C ASP A 578 13.62 23.78 -19.48
N PRO A 579 13.50 23.00 -20.58
CA PRO A 579 14.55 22.88 -21.59
C PRO A 579 14.95 24.21 -22.23
N ARG A 580 14.02 25.18 -22.35
CA ARG A 580 14.29 26.49 -22.95
C ARG A 580 15.22 27.31 -22.05
N LEU A 581 15.07 27.18 -20.73
CA LEU A 581 15.96 27.81 -19.75
C LEU A 581 17.34 27.16 -19.73
N VAL A 582 17.38 25.83 -19.77
CA VAL A 582 18.64 25.07 -19.83
C VAL A 582 19.44 25.48 -21.07
N GLU A 583 18.82 25.47 -22.25
CA GLU A 583 19.47 25.89 -23.50
C GLU A 583 19.99 27.33 -23.43
N ALA A 584 19.20 28.25 -22.86
CA ALA A 584 19.59 29.65 -22.71
C ALA A 584 20.79 29.82 -21.77
N GLY A 585 20.77 29.14 -20.62
CA GLY A 585 21.84 29.13 -19.64
C GLY A 585 23.13 28.53 -20.20
N GLU A 586 23.06 27.35 -20.83
CA GLU A 586 24.23 26.71 -21.45
C GLU A 586 24.85 27.56 -22.55
N ARG A 587 24.02 28.11 -23.43
CA ARG A 587 24.50 28.98 -24.52
C ARG A 587 25.22 30.19 -23.96
N GLN A 588 24.69 30.80 -22.89
CA GLN A 588 25.30 31.96 -22.27
C GLN A 588 26.58 31.60 -21.51
N LEU A 589 26.60 30.49 -20.77
CA LEU A 589 27.79 29.97 -20.09
C LEU A 589 28.93 29.69 -21.07
N ARG A 590 28.64 29.11 -22.24
CA ARG A 590 29.63 28.87 -23.31
C ARG A 590 30.17 30.17 -23.90
N ALA A 591 29.38 31.24 -23.88
CA ALA A 591 29.75 32.52 -24.48
C ALA A 591 30.53 33.42 -23.49
N LEU A 592 29.94 33.72 -22.34
CA LEU A 592 30.51 34.60 -21.31
C LEU A 592 29.69 34.50 -20.02
N ASP A 593 30.36 34.27 -18.89
CA ASP A 593 29.82 34.49 -17.55
C ASP A 593 30.85 35.26 -16.71
N SER A 594 30.62 36.57 -16.53
CA SER A 594 31.59 37.51 -15.96
C SER A 594 30.88 38.53 -15.09
N HIS A 595 31.53 38.91 -13.99
CA HIS A 595 31.04 39.94 -13.06
C HIS A 595 31.65 41.33 -13.32
N HIS A 596 32.37 41.56 -14.43
CA HIS A 596 33.09 42.83 -14.69
C HIS A 596 32.20 44.03 -15.10
N GLY A 597 30.92 44.06 -14.71
CA GLY A 597 29.94 45.11 -15.06
C GLY A 597 28.71 44.60 -15.84
N PRO A 598 27.80 45.51 -16.23
CA PRO A 598 26.61 45.16 -17.02
C PRO A 598 26.96 44.44 -18.32
N SER A 599 26.16 43.42 -18.65
CA SER A 599 26.27 42.63 -19.88
C SER A 599 25.10 42.91 -20.80
N SER A 600 25.24 42.57 -22.10
CA SER A 600 24.10 42.65 -23.03
C SER A 600 22.90 41.79 -22.58
N ALA A 601 23.12 40.75 -21.78
CA ALA A 601 22.05 39.92 -21.25
C ALA A 601 21.32 40.59 -20.08
N SER A 602 22.05 41.18 -19.13
CA SER A 602 21.47 41.94 -18.03
C SER A 602 20.78 43.23 -18.51
N ASP A 603 21.32 43.90 -19.53
CA ASP A 603 20.71 45.11 -20.11
C ASP A 603 19.39 44.78 -20.82
N ARG A 604 19.34 43.66 -21.56
CA ARG A 604 18.09 43.17 -22.14
C ARG A 604 17.06 42.84 -21.06
N LEU A 605 17.48 42.15 -20.00
CA LEU A 605 16.59 41.83 -18.88
C LEU A 605 16.05 43.09 -18.20
N ALA A 606 16.92 44.07 -17.91
CA ALA A 606 16.50 45.34 -17.33
C ALA A 606 15.51 46.09 -18.23
N THR A 607 15.80 46.17 -19.54
CA THR A 607 14.91 46.82 -20.52
C THR A 607 13.54 46.17 -20.53
N ARG A 608 13.49 44.84 -20.66
CA ARG A 608 12.24 44.08 -20.66
C ARG A 608 11.47 44.21 -19.35
N LEU A 609 12.18 44.25 -18.21
CA LEU A 609 11.55 44.43 -16.92
C LEU A 609 10.90 45.83 -16.82
N LEU A 610 11.61 46.89 -17.25
CA LEU A 610 11.10 48.26 -17.25
C LEU A 610 9.90 48.44 -18.18
N GLU A 611 9.84 47.74 -19.31
CA GLU A 611 8.66 47.72 -20.19
C GLU A 611 7.38 47.22 -19.49
N THR A 612 7.52 46.54 -18.35
CA THR A 612 6.40 46.06 -17.55
C THR A 612 6.04 46.96 -16.36
N MET A 613 6.81 48.01 -16.11
CA MET A 613 6.67 48.88 -14.94
C MET A 613 5.99 50.20 -15.32
N PRO A 614 5.32 50.89 -14.37
CA PRO A 614 4.85 52.26 -14.58
C PRO A 614 5.99 53.21 -14.94
N ASP A 615 5.73 54.23 -15.77
CA ASP A 615 6.74 55.21 -16.26
C ASP A 615 7.61 55.87 -15.18
N GLN A 616 7.10 55.94 -13.93
CA GLN A 616 7.79 56.53 -12.79
C GLN A 616 8.90 55.63 -12.23
N LEU A 617 8.89 54.34 -12.55
CA LEU A 617 9.86 53.32 -12.14
C LEU A 617 10.73 52.98 -13.36
N ASP A 618 11.75 53.79 -13.59
CA ASP A 618 12.54 53.82 -14.84
C ASP A 618 13.97 53.26 -14.70
N THR A 619 14.36 52.80 -13.50
CA THR A 619 15.71 52.33 -13.19
C THR A 619 15.67 50.98 -12.47
N VAL A 620 16.48 50.02 -12.94
CA VAL A 620 16.65 48.69 -12.32
C VAL A 620 18.04 48.59 -11.69
N LEU A 621 18.09 48.12 -10.46
CA LEU A 621 19.30 47.85 -9.70
C LEU A 621 19.34 46.37 -9.35
N PHE A 622 20.23 45.60 -9.99
CA PHE A 622 20.36 44.17 -9.70
C PHE A 622 21.18 43.91 -8.42
N THR A 623 20.92 42.76 -7.81
CA THR A 623 21.58 42.21 -6.62
C THR A 623 21.71 40.68 -6.79
N ASP A 624 22.56 40.01 -6.00
CA ASP A 624 22.78 38.56 -6.15
C ASP A 624 21.67 37.72 -5.50
N SER A 625 20.87 38.31 -4.60
CA SER A 625 19.80 37.63 -3.88
C SER A 625 18.64 38.54 -3.51
N LEU A 626 17.48 37.95 -3.18
CA LEU A 626 16.34 38.70 -2.66
C LEU A 626 16.66 39.43 -1.35
N THR A 627 17.50 38.85 -0.48
CA THR A 627 17.90 39.49 0.77
C THR A 627 18.70 40.76 0.50
N ASP A 628 19.61 40.72 -0.47
CA ASP A 628 20.39 41.88 -0.88
C ASP A 628 19.51 42.94 -1.55
N ALA A 629 18.52 42.52 -2.35
CA ALA A 629 17.54 43.43 -2.93
C ALA A 629 16.72 44.15 -1.84
N ARG A 630 16.28 43.44 -0.80
CA ARG A 630 15.56 44.01 0.35
C ARG A 630 16.44 44.98 1.15
N ASP A 631 17.68 44.60 1.43
CA ASP A 631 18.64 45.48 2.10
C ASP A 631 18.92 46.75 1.29
N LEU A 632 19.16 46.60 -0.02
CA LEU A 632 19.37 47.73 -0.92
C LEU A 632 18.16 48.66 -0.95
N ALA A 633 16.95 48.12 -1.07
CA ALA A 633 15.73 48.91 -1.05
C ALA A 633 15.57 49.68 0.27
N TYR A 634 15.85 49.04 1.40
CA TYR A 634 15.83 49.70 2.71
C TYR A 634 16.89 50.80 2.81
N ARG A 635 18.12 50.55 2.35
CA ARG A 635 19.21 51.53 2.34
C ARG A 635 18.92 52.73 1.45
N LEU A 636 18.30 52.51 0.29
CA LEU A 636 17.82 53.59 -0.58
C LEU A 636 16.79 54.46 0.13
N VAL A 637 15.85 53.85 0.85
CA VAL A 637 14.86 54.58 1.64
C VAL A 637 15.52 55.39 2.75
N VAL A 638 16.42 54.80 3.54
CA VAL A 638 17.12 55.51 4.64
C VAL A 638 17.98 56.66 4.11
N ALA A 639 18.64 56.48 2.97
CA ALA A 639 19.47 57.52 2.36
C ALA A 639 18.65 58.75 1.92
N VAL A 640 17.39 58.55 1.52
CA VAL A 640 16.51 59.62 1.03
C VAL A 640 15.64 60.21 2.13
N ALA A 641 15.05 59.37 2.98
CA ALA A 641 14.08 59.77 4.00
C ALA A 641 14.70 59.99 5.40
N GLY A 642 15.95 59.59 5.62
CA GLY A 642 16.63 59.64 6.93
C GLY A 642 16.36 58.40 7.81
N ASP A 643 16.68 58.49 9.10
CA ASP A 643 16.32 57.46 10.08
C ASP A 643 14.79 57.31 10.12
N THR A 644 14.29 56.17 9.64
CA THR A 644 12.86 55.88 9.49
C THR A 644 12.51 54.55 10.14
N ASP A 645 11.35 54.52 10.79
CA ASP A 645 10.73 53.27 11.24
C ASP A 645 10.20 52.50 10.02
N LEU A 646 10.34 51.17 10.02
CA LEU A 646 9.74 50.30 9.01
C LEU A 646 8.33 49.91 9.46
N VAL A 647 7.32 50.29 8.68
CA VAL A 647 5.93 49.88 8.91
C VAL A 647 5.58 48.73 7.97
N ALA A 648 5.43 47.53 8.51
CA ALA A 648 4.90 46.39 7.78
C ALA A 648 3.37 46.32 7.95
N ALA A 649 2.64 46.17 6.86
CA ALA A 649 1.21 45.95 6.89
C ALA A 649 0.90 44.53 7.40
N ASP A 650 -0.06 44.39 8.31
CA ASP A 650 -0.53 43.07 8.75
C ASP A 650 -1.31 42.37 7.62
N ASN A 651 -1.42 41.05 7.72
CA ASN A 651 -2.02 40.10 6.78
C ASN A 651 -3.48 40.40 6.34
N GLY A 652 -4.16 41.36 6.97
CA GLY A 652 -5.52 41.78 6.66
C GLY A 652 -5.64 43.09 5.89
N CYS A 653 -4.52 43.75 5.55
CA CYS A 653 -4.51 45.03 4.85
C CYS A 653 -4.88 44.87 3.37
N GLY A 654 -6.02 45.41 2.96
CA GLY A 654 -6.49 45.36 1.57
C GLY A 654 -5.81 46.41 0.66
N GLY A 655 -6.09 46.35 -0.64
CA GLY A 655 -5.52 47.29 -1.62
C GLY A 655 -5.85 48.76 -1.33
N ALA A 656 -7.08 49.06 -0.91
CA ALA A 656 -7.49 50.43 -0.55
C ALA A 656 -6.79 50.94 0.73
N ASP A 657 -6.57 50.05 1.71
CA ASP A 657 -5.85 50.38 2.94
C ASP A 657 -4.39 50.68 2.63
N LEU A 658 -3.75 49.88 1.76
CA LEU A 658 -2.39 50.13 1.29
C LEU A 658 -2.27 51.47 0.57
N ALA A 659 -3.23 51.84 -0.27
CA ALA A 659 -3.24 53.15 -0.92
C ALA A 659 -3.35 54.30 0.09
N ALA A 660 -4.23 54.18 1.09
CA ALA A 660 -4.38 55.18 2.13
C ALA A 660 -3.12 55.32 3.00
N LEU A 661 -2.50 54.18 3.37
CA LEU A 661 -1.23 54.14 4.10
C LEU A 661 -0.08 54.75 3.28
N THR A 662 -0.01 54.43 1.99
CA THR A 662 0.98 55.03 1.07
C THR A 662 0.84 56.55 1.05
N GLY A 663 -0.38 57.05 0.84
CA GLY A 663 -0.62 58.50 0.84
C GLY A 663 -0.35 59.16 2.20
N ALA A 664 -0.56 58.46 3.32
CA ALA A 664 -0.20 58.96 4.65
C ALA A 664 1.31 58.99 4.87
N ALA A 665 2.02 57.93 4.48
CA ALA A 665 3.47 57.84 4.55
C ALA A 665 4.13 58.95 3.72
N HIS A 666 3.68 59.14 2.47
CA HIS A 666 4.18 60.21 1.59
C HIS A 666 4.00 61.61 2.19
N ARG A 667 2.86 61.89 2.86
CA ARG A 667 2.66 63.18 3.55
C ARG A 667 3.63 63.42 4.72
N LEU A 668 4.20 62.35 5.27
CA LEU A 668 5.19 62.38 6.34
C LEU A 668 6.63 62.28 5.80
N GLY A 669 6.83 62.22 4.48
CA GLY A 669 8.13 62.03 3.84
C GLY A 669 8.63 60.58 3.83
N GLY A 670 7.79 59.61 4.22
CA GLY A 670 8.08 58.19 4.07
C GLY A 670 7.93 57.70 2.63
N LEU A 671 8.48 56.52 2.34
CA LEU A 671 8.45 55.86 1.03
C LEU A 671 7.82 54.47 1.15
N ARG A 672 7.23 53.98 0.06
CA ARG A 672 6.66 52.63 -0.03
C ARG A 672 7.56 51.71 -0.85
N ILE A 673 7.90 50.58 -0.25
CA ILE A 673 8.50 49.43 -0.92
C ILE A 673 7.40 48.40 -1.20
N ALA A 674 7.24 48.00 -2.45
CA ALA A 674 6.42 46.84 -2.83
C ALA A 674 7.34 45.62 -3.00
N ASP A 675 7.22 44.65 -2.10
CA ASP A 675 7.93 43.38 -2.21
C ASP A 675 7.14 42.39 -3.06
N GLU A 676 7.57 42.23 -4.31
CA GLU A 676 6.93 41.42 -5.34
C GLU A 676 7.53 40.00 -5.42
N SER A 677 8.40 39.60 -4.48
CA SER A 677 9.14 38.34 -4.54
C SER A 677 8.26 37.09 -4.65
N THR A 678 7.04 37.16 -4.10
CA THR A 678 6.12 36.02 -4.07
C THR A 678 4.92 36.20 -5.00
N VAL A 679 4.45 37.43 -5.21
CA VAL A 679 3.17 37.71 -5.89
C VAL A 679 3.32 38.40 -7.25
N GLY A 680 4.54 38.79 -7.61
CA GLY A 680 4.86 39.42 -8.88
C GLY A 680 4.88 38.44 -10.06
N LEU A 681 5.29 38.96 -11.23
CA LEU A 681 5.41 38.18 -12.47
C LEU A 681 4.13 37.42 -12.89
N GLY A 682 2.96 37.94 -12.52
CA GLY A 682 1.67 37.35 -12.87
C GLY A 682 1.20 36.23 -11.94
N ARG A 683 1.92 35.91 -10.85
CA ARG A 683 1.60 34.80 -9.94
C ARG A 683 0.19 34.85 -9.36
N ASN A 684 -0.27 36.05 -9.00
CA ASN A 684 -1.59 36.28 -8.44
C ASN A 684 -2.74 36.09 -9.46
N GLY A 685 -2.42 35.92 -10.75
CA GLY A 685 -3.34 35.65 -11.84
C GLY A 685 -4.12 36.86 -12.38
N VAL A 686 -4.35 37.88 -11.55
CA VAL A 686 -5.15 39.07 -11.93
C VAL A 686 -4.28 40.14 -12.56
N HIS A 687 -3.14 40.41 -11.92
CA HIS A 687 -2.23 41.50 -12.22
C HIS A 687 -0.85 40.96 -12.54
N ARG A 688 -0.07 41.70 -13.34
CA ARG A 688 1.34 41.35 -13.56
C ARG A 688 2.13 41.58 -12.27
N TRP A 689 1.82 42.66 -11.55
CA TRP A 689 2.43 43.00 -10.27
C TRP A 689 1.39 43.11 -9.17
N GLY A 690 1.66 42.56 -7.98
CA GLY A 690 0.76 42.57 -6.84
C GLY A 690 0.34 43.99 -6.40
N PHE A 691 1.24 44.97 -6.49
CA PHE A 691 0.97 46.35 -6.10
C PHE A 691 -0.15 47.00 -6.93
N GLU A 692 -0.42 46.53 -8.15
CA GLU A 692 -1.49 47.04 -9.01
C GLU A 692 -2.87 46.93 -8.33
N SER A 693 -3.05 45.91 -7.48
CA SER A 693 -4.28 45.72 -6.70
C SER A 693 -4.59 46.87 -5.72
N SER A 694 -3.57 47.65 -5.35
CA SER A 694 -3.73 48.82 -4.48
C SER A 694 -4.10 50.09 -5.24
N GLY A 695 -4.01 50.11 -6.57
CA GLY A 695 -4.26 51.31 -7.38
C GLY A 695 -3.30 52.48 -7.11
N SER A 696 -2.17 52.23 -6.42
CA SER A 696 -1.14 53.22 -6.12
C SER A 696 0.24 52.67 -6.52
N VAL A 697 1.03 53.51 -7.19
CA VAL A 697 2.38 53.17 -7.64
C VAL A 697 3.34 53.26 -6.43
N PRO A 698 4.12 52.21 -6.14
CA PRO A 698 5.12 52.24 -5.08
C PRO A 698 6.35 53.07 -5.49
N ASP A 699 7.16 53.48 -4.52
CA ASP A 699 8.40 54.21 -4.79
C ASP A 699 9.55 53.26 -5.19
N LEU A 700 9.54 52.04 -4.64
CA LEU A 700 10.47 50.97 -4.97
C LEU A 700 9.72 49.64 -5.12
N VAL A 701 10.16 48.79 -6.05
CA VAL A 701 9.70 47.41 -6.22
C VAL A 701 10.88 46.46 -6.00
N VAL A 702 10.68 45.40 -5.22
CA VAL A 702 11.70 44.38 -4.93
C VAL A 702 11.32 43.06 -5.58
N LEU A 703 12.28 42.42 -6.25
CA LEU A 703 12.15 41.13 -6.92
C LEU A 703 13.23 40.15 -6.46
N GLY A 704 12.93 38.86 -6.55
CA GLY A 704 13.82 37.77 -6.13
C GLY A 704 14.12 36.77 -7.23
N ALA A 705 14.50 35.56 -6.80
CA ALA A 705 15.01 34.49 -7.67
C ALA A 705 13.99 34.00 -8.71
N ALA A 706 12.69 34.22 -8.50
CA ALA A 706 11.65 34.00 -9.50
C ALA A 706 11.92 34.70 -10.85
N LEU A 707 12.63 35.84 -10.85
CA LEU A 707 13.00 36.55 -12.08
C LEU A 707 13.87 35.71 -13.02
N ALA A 708 14.61 34.74 -12.49
CA ALA A 708 15.45 33.80 -13.25
C ALA A 708 15.21 32.34 -12.83
N ASN A 709 13.97 31.99 -12.48
CA ASN A 709 13.53 30.62 -12.17
C ASN A 709 14.40 29.88 -11.14
N GLY A 710 14.81 30.58 -10.07
CA GLY A 710 15.65 30.04 -9.00
C GLY A 710 17.15 30.30 -9.16
N HIS A 711 17.62 30.76 -10.33
CA HIS A 711 19.01 31.21 -10.48
C HIS A 711 19.25 32.44 -9.60
N PRO A 712 20.40 32.55 -8.88
CA PRO A 712 20.71 33.71 -8.04
C PRO A 712 20.59 35.03 -8.81
N VAL A 713 19.59 35.82 -8.43
CA VAL A 713 19.37 37.21 -8.84
C VAL A 713 18.30 37.82 -7.92
N GLY A 714 18.48 39.10 -7.59
CA GLY A 714 17.45 39.97 -7.03
C GLY A 714 17.45 41.30 -7.77
N ALA A 715 16.38 42.07 -7.67
CA ALA A 715 16.33 43.39 -8.28
C ALA A 715 15.53 44.39 -7.46
N VAL A 716 15.95 45.65 -7.49
CA VAL A 716 15.19 46.80 -7.01
C VAL A 716 14.87 47.69 -8.19
N VAL A 717 13.59 47.95 -8.45
CA VAL A 717 13.15 48.93 -9.45
C VAL A 717 12.72 50.19 -8.73
N ALA A 718 13.25 51.34 -9.14
CA ALA A 718 12.98 52.65 -8.55
C ALA A 718 13.06 53.75 -9.62
N SER A 719 12.72 54.99 -9.26
CA SER A 719 12.97 56.14 -10.14
C SER A 719 14.44 56.54 -10.13
N GLN A 720 14.96 57.00 -11.27
CA GLN A 720 16.32 57.51 -11.40
C GLN A 720 16.57 58.69 -10.44
N ALA A 721 15.53 59.50 -10.20
CA ALA A 721 15.58 60.61 -9.27
C ALA A 721 15.82 60.14 -7.83
N LEU A 722 15.13 59.07 -7.39
CA LEU A 722 15.30 58.48 -6.06
C LEU A 722 16.70 57.87 -5.89
N VAL A 723 17.17 57.12 -6.90
CA VAL A 723 18.52 56.52 -6.87
C VAL A 723 19.60 57.60 -6.75
N ARG A 724 19.50 58.68 -7.52
CA ARG A 724 20.43 59.82 -7.43
C ARG A 724 20.33 60.56 -6.11
N ALA A 725 19.12 60.73 -5.56
CA ALA A 725 18.90 61.37 -4.27
C ALA A 725 19.52 60.57 -3.12
N ALA A 726 19.55 59.23 -3.22
CA ALA A 726 20.24 58.34 -2.30
C ALA A 726 21.78 58.42 -2.39
N GLY A 727 22.33 59.23 -3.30
CA GLY A 727 23.77 59.37 -3.50
C GLY A 727 24.41 58.20 -4.24
N LEU A 728 23.62 57.35 -4.89
CA LEU A 728 24.10 56.26 -5.73
C LEU A 728 24.16 56.71 -7.20
N GLY A 729 25.34 56.60 -7.80
CA GLY A 729 25.55 56.77 -9.23
C GLY A 729 25.29 55.48 -10.02
N PRO A 730 25.29 55.54 -11.37
CA PRO A 730 25.15 54.37 -12.24
C PRO A 730 26.15 53.26 -11.94
N ASP A 731 27.36 53.62 -11.50
CA ASP A 731 28.47 52.69 -11.22
C ASP A 731 28.45 52.13 -9.79
N ASP A 732 27.70 52.75 -8.85
CA ASP A 732 27.73 52.37 -7.42
C ASP A 732 26.89 51.13 -7.10
N VAL A 733 25.98 50.73 -8.01
CA VAL A 733 25.02 49.63 -7.80
C VAL A 733 24.98 48.64 -8.96
N ALA A 734 25.30 49.06 -10.19
CA ALA A 734 25.24 48.20 -11.37
C ALA A 734 26.49 47.33 -11.59
N ALA A 735 27.47 47.37 -10.68
CA ALA A 735 28.81 46.92 -11.04
C ALA A 735 28.99 45.39 -11.10
N HIS A 736 28.17 44.54 -10.44
CA HIS A 736 28.54 43.10 -10.32
C HIS A 736 27.40 42.05 -10.19
N ALA A 737 26.12 42.43 -10.03
CA ALA A 737 25.17 41.55 -9.33
C ALA A 737 24.10 40.82 -10.19
N CYS A 738 24.08 41.02 -11.51
CA CYS A 738 23.34 40.14 -12.42
C CYS A 738 24.33 39.52 -13.39
N SER A 739 24.61 38.22 -13.21
CA SER A 739 25.49 37.51 -14.13
C SER A 739 24.86 37.46 -15.53
N PRO A 740 25.67 37.40 -16.62
CA PRO A 740 25.14 37.23 -17.96
C PRO A 740 24.16 36.04 -18.06
N VAL A 741 24.45 34.94 -17.35
CA VAL A 741 23.61 33.74 -17.30
C VAL A 741 22.26 34.05 -16.66
N ALA A 742 22.23 34.70 -15.50
CA ALA A 742 20.99 35.13 -14.85
C ALA A 742 20.17 36.05 -15.77
N GLY A 743 20.84 36.99 -16.46
CA GLY A 743 20.22 37.87 -17.44
C GLY A 743 19.58 37.13 -18.62
N ALA A 744 20.29 36.13 -19.17
CA ALA A 744 19.80 35.33 -20.29
C ALA A 744 18.63 34.42 -19.89
N VAL A 745 18.75 33.71 -18.76
CA VAL A 745 17.69 32.87 -18.19
C VAL A 745 16.46 33.72 -17.87
N GLY A 746 16.64 34.88 -17.22
CA GLY A 746 15.53 35.78 -16.88
C GLY A 746 14.79 36.33 -18.10
N CYS A 747 15.50 36.63 -19.20
CA CYS A 747 14.84 37.01 -20.45
C CYS A 747 13.90 35.90 -20.96
N VAL A 748 14.35 34.64 -20.91
CA VAL A 748 13.54 33.49 -21.35
C VAL A 748 12.40 33.21 -20.38
N VAL A 749 12.58 33.43 -19.07
CA VAL A 749 11.46 33.38 -18.09
C VAL A 749 10.35 34.35 -18.51
N LEU A 750 10.70 35.61 -18.83
CA LEU A 750 9.71 36.59 -19.29
C LEU A 750 9.03 36.16 -20.61
N ASP A 751 9.76 35.54 -21.54
CA ASP A 751 9.18 34.98 -22.78
C ASP A 751 8.18 33.86 -22.50
N ILE A 752 8.51 32.95 -21.59
CA ILE A 752 7.66 31.81 -21.24
C ILE A 752 6.39 32.29 -20.55
N LEU A 753 6.49 33.23 -19.60
CA LEU A 753 5.34 33.80 -18.90
C LEU A 753 4.29 34.35 -19.89
N GLU A 754 4.75 34.99 -20.97
CA GLU A 754 3.89 35.55 -22.03
C GLU A 754 3.42 34.50 -23.03
N THR A 755 4.35 33.70 -23.59
CA THR A 755 4.07 32.74 -24.67
C THR A 755 3.17 31.59 -24.20
N ASP A 756 3.37 31.12 -22.97
CA ASP A 756 2.61 30.00 -22.41
C ASP A 756 1.37 30.49 -21.63
N ALA A 757 1.08 31.80 -21.64
CA ALA A 757 -0.05 32.45 -20.95
C ALA A 757 -0.15 32.05 -19.47
N LEU A 758 0.99 32.06 -18.76
CA LEU A 758 1.08 31.51 -17.41
C LEU A 758 0.30 32.32 -16.38
N ARG A 759 0.10 33.64 -16.60
CA ARG A 759 -0.76 34.48 -15.73
C ARG A 759 -2.21 34.02 -15.79
N GLU A 760 -2.76 33.87 -16.99
CA GLU A 760 -4.13 33.41 -17.22
C GLU A 760 -4.33 31.99 -16.68
N ARG A 761 -3.31 31.12 -16.85
CA ARG A 761 -3.29 29.79 -16.22
C ARG A 761 -3.31 29.89 -14.70
N ALA A 762 -2.47 30.72 -14.10
CA ALA A 762 -2.44 30.91 -12.65
C ALA A 762 -3.78 31.41 -12.11
N ALA A 763 -4.47 32.29 -12.84
CA ALA A 763 -5.83 32.71 -12.48
C ALA A 763 -6.83 31.53 -12.51
N SER A 764 -6.88 30.79 -13.61
CA SER A 764 -7.83 29.68 -13.81
C SER A 764 -7.58 28.49 -12.88
N VAL A 765 -6.32 28.07 -12.74
CA VAL A 765 -5.93 26.95 -11.86
C VAL A 765 -5.96 27.37 -10.40
N GLY A 766 -5.53 28.59 -10.08
CA GLY A 766 -5.60 29.13 -8.72
C GLY A 766 -7.02 29.22 -8.18
N GLU A 767 -7.98 29.66 -9.00
CA GLU A 767 -9.39 29.67 -8.61
C GLU A 767 -9.92 28.26 -8.39
N TYR A 768 -9.58 27.31 -9.26
CA TYR A 768 -9.93 25.90 -9.09
C TYR A 768 -9.34 25.31 -7.81
N LEU A 769 -8.06 25.55 -7.52
CA LEU A 769 -7.40 25.14 -6.28
C LEU A 769 -8.11 25.70 -5.05
N ARG A 770 -8.47 26.98 -5.08
CA ARG A 770 -9.20 27.64 -3.98
C ARG A 770 -10.57 27.01 -3.77
N GLU A 771 -11.31 26.72 -4.85
CA GLU A 771 -12.60 26.03 -4.80
C GLU A 771 -12.47 24.61 -4.22
N SER A 772 -11.49 23.83 -4.69
CA SER A 772 -11.26 22.45 -4.22
C SER A 772 -10.83 22.40 -2.75
N LEU A 773 -9.97 23.31 -2.29
CA LEU A 773 -9.63 23.43 -0.86
C LEU A 773 -10.84 23.87 -0.01
N THR A 774 -11.71 24.74 -0.56
CA THR A 774 -12.94 25.16 0.13
C THR A 774 -13.94 24.02 0.23
N ALA A 775 -14.05 23.17 -0.80
CA ALA A 775 -14.85 21.96 -0.74
C ALA A 775 -14.33 20.99 0.32
N LEU A 776 -13.01 20.79 0.41
CA LEU A 776 -12.38 19.94 1.41
C LEU A 776 -12.65 20.40 2.85
N MET A 777 -12.79 21.71 3.08
CA MET A 777 -13.12 22.29 4.39
C MET A 777 -14.45 21.76 4.96
N ALA A 778 -15.40 21.32 4.12
CA ALA A 778 -16.67 20.77 4.59
C ALA A 778 -16.52 19.45 5.36
N ASP A 779 -15.55 18.62 4.95
CA ASP A 779 -15.30 17.31 5.56
C ASP A 779 -14.25 17.37 6.69
N HIS A 780 -13.49 18.47 6.75
CA HIS A 780 -12.34 18.62 7.66
C HIS A 780 -12.43 19.91 8.48
N PRO A 781 -13.03 19.88 9.68
CA PRO A 781 -13.28 21.07 10.52
C PRO A 781 -12.01 21.73 11.08
N LEU A 782 -10.84 21.12 10.86
CA LEU A 782 -9.53 21.65 11.22
C LEU A 782 -8.99 22.65 10.17
N ILE A 783 -9.60 22.70 8.99
CA ILE A 783 -9.29 23.70 7.97
C ILE A 783 -9.97 25.01 8.37
N GLY A 784 -9.15 26.06 8.51
CA GLY A 784 -9.57 27.42 8.87
C GLY A 784 -9.82 28.29 7.65
N ARG A 785 -9.24 29.49 7.65
CA ARG A 785 -9.40 30.43 6.52
C ARG A 785 -8.48 30.01 5.37
N ILE A 786 -9.02 30.05 4.15
CA ILE A 786 -8.25 29.96 2.91
C ILE A 786 -8.16 31.39 2.33
N ARG A 787 -6.95 31.83 2.02
CA ARG A 787 -6.63 33.19 1.56
C ARG A 787 -5.64 33.17 0.40
N GLY A 788 -5.57 34.26 -0.35
CA GLY A 788 -4.67 34.40 -1.50
C GLY A 788 -5.41 34.44 -2.83
N ALA A 789 -4.64 34.58 -3.91
CA ALA A 789 -5.15 34.65 -5.29
C ALA A 789 -4.13 34.02 -6.25
N GLY A 790 -4.63 33.51 -7.38
CA GLY A 790 -3.80 32.78 -8.34
C GLY A 790 -3.11 31.58 -7.68
N LEU A 791 -1.83 31.37 -7.98
CA LEU A 791 -1.04 30.27 -7.42
C LEU A 791 -0.21 30.70 -6.20
N ALA A 792 -0.78 31.57 -5.36
CA ALA A 792 -0.22 31.96 -4.06
C ALA A 792 -1.32 31.88 -3.00
N ILE A 793 -1.50 30.68 -2.44
CA ILE A 793 -2.61 30.36 -1.53
C ILE A 793 -2.07 30.03 -0.12
N GLY A 794 -2.70 30.62 0.89
CA GLY A 794 -2.48 30.28 2.29
C GLY A 794 -3.71 29.58 2.87
N MET A 795 -3.50 28.44 3.54
CA MET A 795 -4.54 27.69 4.22
C MET A 795 -4.21 27.57 5.72
N ASP A 796 -5.02 28.21 6.57
CA ASP A 796 -4.85 28.16 8.01
C ASP A 796 -5.36 26.84 8.58
N LEU A 797 -4.64 26.27 9.55
CA LEU A 797 -5.11 25.15 10.36
C LEU A 797 -5.47 25.62 11.77
N ILE A 798 -6.62 25.18 12.26
CA ILE A 798 -7.19 25.59 13.56
C ILE A 798 -7.38 24.39 14.48
N ALA A 799 -7.19 24.60 15.78
CA ALA A 799 -7.27 23.57 16.81
C ALA A 799 -8.71 23.34 17.28
N ASP A 800 -9.54 24.39 17.23
CA ASP A 800 -10.95 24.34 17.54
C ASP A 800 -11.79 25.13 16.51
N PRO A 801 -12.94 24.60 16.05
CA PRO A 801 -13.80 25.33 15.11
C PRO A 801 -14.46 26.58 15.71
N VAL A 802 -14.59 26.66 17.03
CA VAL A 802 -15.31 27.74 17.74
C VAL A 802 -14.37 28.91 18.05
N GLY A 803 -13.28 28.67 18.77
CA GLY A 803 -12.29 29.69 19.11
C GLY A 803 -11.34 30.05 17.97
N ARG A 804 -11.25 29.20 16.92
CA ARG A 804 -10.36 29.33 15.77
C ARG A 804 -8.89 29.50 16.19
N ALA A 805 -8.50 28.86 17.29
CA ALA A 805 -7.13 28.94 17.79
C ALA A 805 -6.12 28.33 16.79
N PRO A 806 -4.97 28.96 16.51
CA PRO A 806 -3.98 28.43 15.56
C PRO A 806 -3.42 27.05 15.96
N ALA A 807 -3.42 26.08 15.04
CA ALA A 807 -2.91 24.71 15.28
C ALA A 807 -1.48 24.49 14.75
N VAL A 808 -0.49 25.17 15.33
CA VAL A 808 0.91 25.15 14.85
C VAL A 808 1.52 23.74 14.81
N GLY A 809 1.35 22.98 15.88
CA GLY A 809 1.86 21.60 15.98
C GLY A 809 1.21 20.69 14.92
N TYR A 810 -0.09 20.88 14.70
CA TYR A 810 -0.86 20.14 13.69
C TYR A 810 -0.40 20.49 12.28
N ALA A 811 -0.22 21.78 11.95
CA ALA A 811 0.30 22.20 10.65
C ALA A 811 1.68 21.61 10.33
N ARG A 812 2.57 21.55 11.33
CA ARG A 812 3.88 20.89 11.20
C ARG A 812 3.74 19.39 10.94
N ALA A 813 2.81 18.72 11.63
CA ALA A 813 2.54 17.30 11.45
C ALA A 813 1.95 17.01 10.05
N VAL A 814 0.95 17.79 9.62
CA VAL A 814 0.35 17.72 8.28
C VAL A 814 1.41 17.92 7.20
N ARG A 815 2.23 18.98 7.27
CA ARG A 815 3.32 19.20 6.29
C ARG A 815 4.30 18.04 6.23
N ARG A 816 4.71 17.50 7.39
CA ARG A 816 5.59 16.34 7.45
C ARG A 816 4.94 15.11 6.82
N ARG A 817 3.64 14.91 7.04
CA ARG A 817 2.90 13.77 6.53
C ARG A 817 2.58 13.89 5.05
N LEU A 818 2.27 15.08 4.53
CA LEU A 818 2.15 15.36 3.10
C LEU A 818 3.43 15.02 2.35
N ARG A 819 4.60 15.36 2.89
CA ARG A 819 5.89 14.94 2.32
C ARG A 819 6.03 13.42 2.29
N ASN A 820 5.48 12.75 3.31
CA ASN A 820 5.44 11.30 3.33
C ASN A 820 4.47 10.71 2.30
N HIS A 821 3.54 11.52 1.80
CA HIS A 821 2.57 11.21 0.76
C HIS A 821 2.94 11.92 -0.56
N SER A 822 4.24 12.10 -0.81
CA SER A 822 4.77 12.62 -2.08
C SER A 822 4.29 14.02 -2.46
N VAL A 823 3.99 14.89 -1.47
CA VAL A 823 3.59 16.28 -1.70
C VAL A 823 4.41 17.22 -0.81
N VAL A 824 5.04 18.23 -1.41
CA VAL A 824 5.80 19.26 -0.70
C VAL A 824 4.97 20.53 -0.66
N VAL A 825 4.61 20.98 0.54
CA VAL A 825 3.98 22.29 0.77
C VAL A 825 4.84 23.15 1.69
N GLY A 826 4.79 24.46 1.48
CA GLY A 826 5.44 25.44 2.33
C GLY A 826 4.71 25.62 3.67
N GLN A 827 5.36 26.32 4.59
CA GLN A 827 4.72 26.89 5.78
C GLN A 827 5.18 28.34 5.87
N LEU A 828 4.27 29.25 6.19
CA LEU A 828 4.61 30.66 6.32
C LEU A 828 5.75 30.81 7.35
N THR A 829 6.74 31.66 7.03
CA THR A 829 8.07 31.71 7.66
C THR A 829 8.10 32.14 9.13
N THR A 830 6.97 32.54 9.72
CA THR A 830 6.88 32.76 11.17
C THR A 830 6.90 31.40 11.87
N ARG A 831 7.85 31.21 12.79
CA ARG A 831 8.14 29.93 13.50
C ARG A 831 6.90 29.26 14.12
N ASP A 832 5.88 30.08 14.40
CA ASP A 832 4.63 29.70 15.05
C ASP A 832 3.39 29.84 14.14
N SER A 833 3.55 29.82 12.81
CA SER A 833 2.40 29.86 11.90
C SER A 833 1.66 28.52 11.83
N SER A 834 0.33 28.53 11.83
CA SER A 834 -0.49 27.36 11.45
C SER A 834 -0.93 27.37 9.98
N THR A 835 -0.41 28.31 9.16
CA THR A 835 -0.74 28.44 7.75
C THR A 835 0.16 27.57 6.88
N LEU A 836 -0.43 26.62 6.14
CA LEU A 836 0.22 25.97 5.01
C LEU A 836 0.25 26.92 3.82
N LEU A 837 1.42 27.03 3.18
CA LEU A 837 1.64 27.92 2.06
C LEU A 837 1.79 27.10 0.78
N ILE A 838 0.89 27.30 -0.16
CA ILE A 838 0.80 26.59 -1.44
C ILE A 838 1.20 27.58 -2.54
N ILE A 839 2.46 27.48 -2.97
CA ILE A 839 3.06 28.32 -4.03
C ILE A 839 3.80 27.39 -5.01
N PRO A 840 3.08 26.62 -5.83
CA PRO A 840 3.70 25.75 -6.84
C PRO A 840 4.34 26.58 -7.97
N PRO A 841 5.12 25.98 -8.89
CA PRO A 841 5.42 26.60 -10.19
C PRO A 841 4.16 27.02 -10.99
N MET A 842 4.22 28.04 -11.86
CA MET A 842 3.04 28.51 -12.62
C MET A 842 2.56 27.55 -13.72
N VAL A 843 3.34 26.50 -13.99
CA VAL A 843 2.95 25.38 -14.85
C VAL A 843 2.03 24.36 -14.16
N PHE A 844 1.72 24.55 -12.87
CA PHE A 844 0.78 23.71 -12.10
C PHE A 844 -0.60 23.63 -12.77
N SER A 845 -1.16 22.42 -12.80
CA SER A 845 -2.38 22.09 -13.51
C SER A 845 -3.55 21.75 -12.58
N ARG A 846 -4.72 21.52 -13.17
CA ARG A 846 -5.89 21.02 -12.44
C ARG A 846 -5.68 19.59 -11.93
N ALA A 847 -5.00 18.73 -12.68
CA ALA A 847 -4.67 17.38 -12.23
C ALA A 847 -3.74 17.41 -11.00
N ASP A 848 -2.74 18.29 -11.01
CA ASP A 848 -1.86 18.49 -9.85
C ASP A 848 -2.63 19.01 -8.62
N THR A 849 -3.65 19.85 -8.86
CA THR A 849 -4.57 20.33 -7.82
C THR A 849 -5.38 19.19 -7.21
N ASP A 850 -5.95 18.32 -8.05
CA ASP A 850 -6.73 17.18 -7.60
C ASP A 850 -5.88 16.23 -6.74
N LEU A 851 -4.64 15.95 -7.18
CA LEU A 851 -3.70 15.13 -6.43
C LEU A 851 -3.33 15.76 -5.07
N LEU A 852 -3.01 17.06 -5.05
CA LEU A 852 -2.72 17.79 -3.80
C LEU A 852 -3.90 17.68 -2.81
N VAL A 853 -5.13 17.88 -3.29
CA VAL A 853 -6.35 17.86 -2.46
C VAL A 853 -6.65 16.44 -1.98
N GLU A 854 -6.50 15.42 -2.83
CA GLU A 854 -6.64 14.01 -2.45
C GLU A 854 -5.69 13.65 -1.31
N ARG A 855 -4.38 13.93 -1.48
CA ARG A 855 -3.35 13.62 -0.48
C ARG A 855 -3.53 14.40 0.81
N LEU A 856 -3.96 15.66 0.72
CA LEU A 856 -4.30 16.47 1.88
C LEU A 856 -5.51 15.88 2.64
N SER A 857 -6.55 15.44 1.92
CA SER A 857 -7.71 14.79 2.52
C SER A 857 -7.33 13.51 3.27
N ASP A 858 -6.50 12.67 2.66
CA ASP A 858 -6.01 11.42 3.26
C ASP A 858 -5.23 11.69 4.54
N VAL A 859 -4.29 12.65 4.48
CA VAL A 859 -3.49 13.05 5.64
C VAL A 859 -4.39 13.58 6.75
N LEU A 860 -5.31 14.50 6.48
CA LEU A 860 -6.18 15.10 7.50
C LEU A 860 -7.12 14.07 8.17
N ALA A 861 -7.45 12.97 7.48
CA ALA A 861 -8.29 11.90 8.01
C ALA A 861 -7.56 10.95 8.99
N MET A 862 -6.22 10.97 9.05
CA MET A 862 -5.45 10.03 9.88
C MET A 862 -5.59 10.33 11.39
N ALA A 863 -5.81 9.27 12.18
CA ALA A 863 -6.07 9.37 13.62
C ALA A 863 -4.87 9.86 14.44
N ASP A 864 -3.64 9.59 13.98
CA ASP A 864 -2.36 9.89 14.64
C ASP A 864 -1.88 11.35 14.50
N ILE A 865 -2.51 12.13 13.61
CA ILE A 865 -2.15 13.55 13.41
C ILE A 865 -2.84 14.43 14.47
N ARG A 866 -3.91 13.95 15.11
CA ARG A 866 -4.56 14.65 16.22
C ARG A 866 -3.72 14.46 17.49
N PRO A 867 -3.18 15.53 18.10
CA PRO A 867 -2.47 15.39 19.36
C PRO A 867 -3.41 14.77 20.40
N SER A 868 -2.92 13.73 21.07
CA SER A 868 -3.61 13.07 22.18
C SER A 868 -3.65 14.01 23.39
N GLY A 869 -4.75 14.77 23.51
CA GLY A 869 -5.07 15.58 24.69
C GLY A 869 -4.87 17.10 24.51
N PRO A 870 -5.32 17.90 25.49
CA PRO A 870 -5.24 19.35 25.42
C PRO A 870 -3.77 19.79 25.40
N VAL A 871 -3.38 20.46 24.31
CA VAL A 871 -2.05 21.04 24.11
C VAL A 871 -1.85 22.13 25.16
N THR A 872 -1.06 21.84 26.19
CA THR A 872 -0.51 22.89 27.04
C THR A 872 0.59 23.60 26.24
N ASN A 873 0.39 24.88 25.93
CA ASN A 873 1.43 25.75 25.41
C ASN A 873 2.61 25.79 26.40
N SER A 874 3.75 25.24 26.02
CA SER A 874 5.06 25.48 26.64
C SER A 874 6.10 25.70 25.56
#